data_AF-A0A9N7NWN0-F1
#
_entry.id   AF-A0A9N7NWN0-F1
#
_cell.length_a   1.000
_cell.length_b   1.000
_cell.length_c   1.000
_cell.angle_alpha   90.00
_cell.angle_beta   90.00
_cell.angle_gamma   90.00
#
_symmetry.space_group_name_H-M   'P 1'
#
loop_
_entity.id
_entity.type
_entity.pdbx_description
1 polymer ?
#
loop_
_entity_poly.entity_id
_entity_poly.type
_entity_poly.pdbx_seq_one_letter_code
_entity_poly.pdbx_strand_id
1 'polypeptide(L)'
;MASWQIDEQQGLRTERIATVLEFESFGINLYGGLGCWRTVDFVSLSVGYLGQNPELSGEMGLTEKDVDNEKVRDAIDSQVSVKKQPSIGSGSPLSISGGSKCFKGKDALSYANILRSRNKFVDAFAVYESVLERECENVEAHIGKGICLQMQNLGRVAYESFAEAVRLDPENACALTHCGILYKDEGRLVEAAEMYQKALKADPSYKLAAECLAIVLTDLGTSLKLAGNSQEGIQKYYEAIKIDPHYAPAYYNLGVVYSEMMQYDTALSCYERAAIERPMYAEAYCNMGVIYKNRGDLESAIACYDRCLTVSPNFEIAKNNMAIALTDLGTKVKLEGDINQGVAYYKKALCYNWHYADAMYNLGVAYGEMLKFDMAIVFYELAFHFNPHCAEACNNLGVIYKDRDNLDKAVECYQMALSIKPNFSQSLNNLGVVYTVQGKMDAAASMIEKAIVANPTYAEAYNNLGVLYRDAGNISLAVEAYEQCLKIDPDSRNAGQNRLLALNYIYEGADDKLYETHRDWGRRFLRLFPQYNSWDNIKDPERPLVIAYVSPDYFTHSVSYFIEAPIIYHDYANYKVVVYSAVVKADAKTNRFRDRVLKNGGTWRDIYGIDEKKVASLVREDKIDILVELTGHTANNKLGMMACRPAPVQVTWIGYPNTTGLPTIDYRITDALADPVDTKQKHVEELVRLPDSFLCYTPSPEAGPVSPAPALANGFVTFGSFNNLAKITPKVLQVWAKILCAVPNSRLIVKCKPFCCDSVRQQFLTTLEKLGLDSLRVDLLPLIILNHDHMQAYSLMDISLDTFPYAGTTTTCESLYMGVPCVTMGGSVHAHNVGVSLLKTVGLSNLVAKNEDEYVQMAVQLASDLNALSSLRMRLRDLMLKSPLCDGSKFTRGLESAFRNMWRRYCKDDVPSLRRMEMEQLCSQQPLLDSQNVAPQEMPGKFNASANSPIKANGFKPEQMKTSSREENGSLLKNSS
;
A
#
# COMPACT_ATOMS: atom_id res chain seq x y z
N MET A 1 1.44 -49.38 15.76
CA MET A 1 1.87 -48.61 16.95
C MET A 1 2.18 -47.21 16.44
N ALA A 2 1.26 -46.23 16.38
CA ALA A 2 0.02 -45.93 17.10
C ALA A 2 0.22 -45.30 18.49
N SER A 3 -0.33 -44.08 18.64
CA SER A 3 -0.34 -43.18 19.81
C SER A 3 1.00 -42.55 20.25
N TRP A 4 0.90 -41.38 20.91
CA TRP A 4 1.96 -40.56 21.54
C TRP A 4 2.93 -39.78 20.62
N GLN A 5 2.47 -38.66 20.04
CA GLN A 5 3.15 -37.34 20.04
C GLN A 5 2.36 -36.30 19.22
N ILE A 6 1.55 -35.44 19.87
CA ILE A 6 0.91 -34.27 19.25
C ILE A 6 0.97 -33.02 20.17
N ASP A 7 0.70 -33.16 21.47
CA ASP A 7 0.49 -31.99 22.36
C ASP A 7 1.75 -31.12 22.62
N GLU A 8 2.96 -31.70 22.68
CA GLU A 8 4.19 -30.96 23.00
C GLU A 8 4.55 -29.84 22.00
N GLN A 9 4.06 -29.91 20.75
CA GLN A 9 4.33 -28.86 19.76
C GLN A 9 3.49 -27.59 19.92
N GLN A 10 2.43 -27.59 20.74
CA GLN A 10 1.66 -26.37 20.97
C GLN A 10 2.35 -25.46 21.99
N GLY A 11 2.70 -25.98 23.18
CA GLY A 11 3.35 -25.20 24.24
C GLY A 11 4.63 -24.49 23.78
N LEU A 12 5.53 -25.21 23.12
CA LEU A 12 6.78 -24.67 22.56
C LEU A 12 6.60 -23.59 21.46
N ARG A 13 5.39 -23.44 20.90
CA ARG A 13 5.05 -22.35 19.96
C ARG A 13 4.39 -21.17 20.67
N THR A 14 3.49 -21.44 21.63
CA THR A 14 2.90 -20.40 22.48
C THR A 14 3.97 -19.67 23.27
N GLU A 15 4.95 -20.39 23.85
CA GLU A 15 6.12 -19.81 24.50
C GLU A 15 6.90 -18.89 23.57
N ARG A 16 7.15 -19.27 22.31
CA ARG A 16 7.89 -18.44 21.35
C ARG A 16 7.16 -17.15 20.98
N ILE A 17 5.84 -17.18 20.81
CA ILE A 17 5.05 -15.98 20.49
C ILE A 17 4.97 -15.06 21.72
N ALA A 18 4.75 -15.61 22.91
CA ALA A 18 4.81 -14.85 24.16
C ALA A 18 6.20 -14.21 24.35
N THR A 19 7.27 -14.98 24.16
CA THR A 19 8.68 -14.52 24.25
C THR A 19 8.98 -13.34 23.33
N VAL A 20 8.43 -13.30 22.10
CA VAL A 20 8.62 -12.16 21.19
C VAL A 20 7.91 -10.90 21.70
N LEU A 21 6.69 -11.04 22.24
CA LEU A 21 5.93 -9.92 22.82
C LEU A 21 6.53 -9.43 24.15
N GLU A 22 7.09 -10.34 24.96
CA GLU A 22 7.79 -10.02 26.21
C GLU A 22 9.14 -9.34 25.97
N PHE A 23 9.94 -9.78 24.98
CA PHE A 23 11.23 -9.14 24.67
C PHE A 23 11.07 -7.67 24.22
N GLU A 24 10.01 -7.33 23.48
CA GLU A 24 9.68 -5.93 23.21
C GLU A 24 9.28 -5.16 24.49
N SER A 25 8.57 -5.81 25.41
CA SER A 25 8.13 -5.21 26.69
C SER A 25 9.29 -4.84 27.62
N PHE A 26 10.45 -5.50 27.48
CA PHE A 26 11.68 -5.18 28.22
C PHE A 26 12.67 -4.26 27.47
N GLY A 27 12.35 -3.82 26.25
CA GLY A 27 13.13 -2.81 25.52
C GLY A 27 14.58 -3.20 25.16
N ILE A 28 14.84 -4.50 25.01
CA ILE A 28 16.21 -5.01 24.78
C ILE A 28 16.64 -4.77 23.32
N ASN A 29 17.69 -3.96 23.13
CA ASN A 29 18.30 -3.73 21.82
C ASN A 29 19.03 -4.98 21.30
N LEU A 30 18.58 -5.55 20.18
CA LEU A 30 19.31 -6.57 19.44
C LEU A 30 20.45 -5.96 18.58
N TYR A 31 21.48 -5.44 19.26
CA TYR A 31 22.73 -5.01 18.62
C TYR A 31 23.95 -5.56 19.37
N GLY A 32 24.54 -6.63 18.82
CA GLY A 32 25.83 -7.21 19.25
C GLY A 32 25.74 -8.69 19.61
N GLY A 33 26.18 -9.58 18.71
CA GLY A 33 26.14 -11.03 18.98
C GLY A 33 26.37 -11.99 17.80
N LEU A 34 27.25 -11.66 16.85
CA LEU A 34 27.64 -12.63 15.80
C LEU A 34 28.57 -13.71 16.40
N GLY A 35 28.00 -14.86 16.79
CA GLY A 35 28.79 -15.98 17.32
C GLY A 35 27.99 -17.25 17.63
N CYS A 36 28.34 -18.35 16.94
CA CYS A 36 27.92 -19.73 17.21
C CYS A 36 26.41 -20.03 17.34
N TRP A 37 25.76 -20.26 16.19
CA TRP A 37 24.96 -21.49 16.03
C TRP A 37 25.60 -22.31 14.91
N ARG A 38 25.88 -23.60 15.18
CA ARG A 38 26.61 -24.48 14.26
C ARG A 38 25.68 -25.10 13.23
N THR A 39 26.26 -25.45 12.08
CA THR A 39 25.68 -26.35 11.09
C THR A 39 25.24 -27.68 11.72
N VAL A 40 24.12 -28.21 11.22
CA VAL A 40 23.80 -29.64 11.28
C VAL A 40 23.77 -30.11 9.83
N ASP A 41 24.65 -31.05 9.50
CA ASP A 41 24.92 -31.41 8.11
C ASP A 41 23.80 -32.25 7.48
N PHE A 42 23.35 -31.85 6.29
CA PHE A 42 22.51 -32.69 5.44
C PHE A 42 23.36 -33.80 4.82
N VAL A 43 23.24 -35.02 5.34
CA VAL A 43 23.88 -36.20 4.74
C VAL A 43 23.11 -36.62 3.49
N SER A 44 23.81 -36.64 2.35
CA SER A 44 23.30 -37.14 1.07
C SER A 44 23.01 -38.65 1.14
N LEU A 45 21.88 -39.07 0.59
CA LEU A 45 21.62 -40.45 0.19
C LEU A 45 20.90 -40.49 -1.16
N SER A 46 21.60 -41.01 -2.18
CA SER A 46 21.18 -40.95 -3.58
C SER A 46 20.78 -42.34 -4.11
N VAL A 47 19.48 -42.58 -4.25
CA VAL A 47 18.87 -43.74 -4.94
C VAL A 47 17.56 -43.22 -5.56
N GLY A 48 17.12 -43.57 -6.77
CA GLY A 48 17.70 -44.42 -7.81
C GLY A 48 16.56 -44.82 -8.77
N TYR A 49 16.76 -44.70 -10.09
CA TYR A 49 15.69 -44.89 -11.08
C TYR A 49 15.12 -46.32 -11.13
N LEU A 50 13.79 -46.43 -11.18
CA LEU A 50 12.94 -47.44 -11.85
C LEU A 50 11.47 -47.24 -11.41
N GLY A 51 10.41 -47.34 -12.23
CA GLY A 51 10.40 -47.46 -13.70
C GLY A 51 9.38 -48.46 -14.26
N GLN A 52 8.07 -48.35 -13.99
CA GLN A 52 7.02 -48.99 -14.80
C GLN A 52 5.59 -48.45 -14.54
N ASN A 53 4.72 -48.67 -15.53
CA ASN A 53 3.28 -48.45 -15.64
C ASN A 53 2.74 -49.65 -16.50
N PRO A 54 1.42 -49.93 -16.68
CA PRO A 54 0.22 -49.20 -16.23
C PRO A 54 -0.94 -50.11 -15.72
N GLU A 55 -2.14 -49.50 -15.64
CA GLU A 55 -3.45 -50.05 -16.10
C GLU A 55 -4.46 -50.73 -15.14
N LEU A 56 -5.73 -50.63 -15.57
CA LEU A 56 -6.98 -51.25 -15.07
C LEU A 56 -7.49 -50.84 -13.66
N SER A 57 -8.78 -50.74 -13.35
CA SER A 57 -10.02 -50.35 -14.07
C SER A 57 -11.20 -50.58 -13.09
N GLY A 58 -12.21 -49.70 -13.01
CA GLY A 58 -13.41 -49.96 -12.20
C GLY A 58 -14.39 -48.79 -12.16
N GLU A 59 -15.64 -49.02 -12.53
CA GLU A 59 -16.66 -47.98 -12.75
C GLU A 59 -17.78 -47.96 -11.69
N MET A 60 -18.45 -46.80 -11.61
CA MET A 60 -19.88 -46.58 -11.30
C MET A 60 -20.51 -47.09 -9.98
N GLY A 61 -21.41 -46.28 -9.41
CA GLY A 61 -22.19 -46.63 -8.21
C GLY A 61 -23.09 -45.51 -7.66
N LEU A 62 -23.88 -44.86 -8.53
CA LEU A 62 -24.92 -43.90 -8.10
C LEU A 62 -26.27 -44.61 -7.87
N THR A 63 -26.93 -44.32 -6.75
CA THR A 63 -28.40 -44.17 -6.66
C THR A 63 -28.80 -43.36 -5.43
N GLU A 64 -29.96 -42.70 -5.50
CA GLU A 64 -30.58 -41.97 -4.39
C GLU A 64 -31.73 -42.78 -3.74
N LYS A 65 -32.22 -42.22 -2.62
CA LYS A 65 -33.64 -42.00 -2.27
C LYS A 65 -34.42 -42.93 -1.33
N ASP A 66 -35.36 -42.25 -0.69
CA ASP A 66 -36.58 -42.65 0.03
C ASP A 66 -36.46 -43.47 1.33
N VAL A 67 -37.40 -43.40 2.30
CA VAL A 67 -38.07 -42.29 3.03
C VAL A 67 -39.02 -42.92 4.08
N ASP A 68 -39.27 -42.22 5.19
CA ASP A 68 -40.32 -42.43 6.21
C ASP A 68 -40.31 -43.64 7.20
N ASN A 69 -40.39 -43.28 8.50
CA ASN A 69 -41.25 -43.79 9.61
C ASN A 69 -41.51 -45.32 9.81
N GLU A 70 -41.59 -45.90 11.03
CA GLU A 70 -41.86 -45.33 12.37
C GLU A 70 -41.35 -46.21 13.55
N LYS A 71 -41.32 -45.62 14.75
CA LYS A 71 -41.14 -46.13 16.14
C LYS A 71 -41.20 -47.65 16.46
N VAL A 72 -40.37 -48.09 17.43
CA VAL A 72 -40.78 -48.73 18.72
C VAL A 72 -39.58 -48.79 19.71
N ARG A 73 -39.85 -48.99 21.02
CA ARG A 73 -38.89 -49.05 22.15
C ARG A 73 -38.21 -50.45 22.28
N ASP A 74 -37.23 -50.76 23.13
CA ASP A 74 -36.95 -50.31 24.52
C ASP A 74 -35.54 -50.72 25.04
N ALA A 75 -35.18 -50.21 26.23
CA ALA A 75 -34.18 -50.73 27.22
C ALA A 75 -32.69 -51.01 26.85
N ILE A 76 -31.77 -50.40 27.62
CA ILE A 76 -30.41 -50.91 27.94
C ILE A 76 -30.15 -50.74 29.44
N ASP A 77 -29.47 -51.73 30.06
CA ASP A 77 -29.12 -51.81 31.49
C ASP A 77 -27.63 -51.45 31.73
N SER A 78 -27.25 -51.02 32.94
CA SER A 78 -25.82 -50.83 33.30
C SER A 78 -25.51 -50.95 34.80
N GLN A 79 -24.44 -51.70 35.10
CA GLN A 79 -23.73 -51.75 36.38
C GLN A 79 -22.42 -50.92 36.24
N VAL A 80 -21.65 -50.54 37.27
CA VAL A 80 -20.87 -51.40 38.19
C VAL A 80 -20.25 -50.59 39.37
N SER A 81 -20.44 -51.11 40.59
CA SER A 81 -19.59 -51.08 41.82
C SER A 81 -19.16 -49.81 42.59
N VAL A 82 -19.27 -50.00 43.91
CA VAL A 82 -18.86 -49.17 45.07
C VAL A 82 -17.42 -49.44 45.53
N LYS A 83 -16.80 -48.54 46.32
CA LYS A 83 -15.63 -48.82 47.18
C LYS A 83 -15.89 -48.64 48.68
N LYS A 84 -15.06 -49.30 49.49
CA LYS A 84 -15.10 -49.49 50.95
C LYS A 84 -13.87 -48.83 51.62
N GLN A 85 -13.76 -48.56 52.92
CA GLN A 85 -14.64 -48.72 54.12
C GLN A 85 -14.35 -47.53 55.11
N PRO A 86 -14.66 -47.47 56.44
CA PRO A 86 -14.65 -48.51 57.50
C PRO A 86 -15.93 -48.54 58.38
N SER A 87 -15.79 -48.75 59.70
CA SER A 87 -16.86 -49.03 60.67
C SER A 87 -16.43 -48.70 62.11
N ILE A 88 -17.37 -48.31 62.98
CA ILE A 88 -17.29 -48.42 64.44
C ILE A 88 -18.50 -49.25 64.90
N GLY A 89 -18.36 -50.07 65.94
CA GLY A 89 -19.37 -51.07 66.32
C GLY A 89 -19.77 -51.06 67.81
N SER A 90 -20.74 -51.93 68.11
CA SER A 90 -21.20 -52.35 69.45
C SER A 90 -21.62 -51.27 70.45
N GLY A 91 -22.93 -51.01 70.51
CA GLY A 91 -23.63 -50.52 71.70
C GLY A 91 -24.96 -51.25 71.85
N SER A 92 -25.16 -51.94 72.98
CA SER A 92 -26.41 -52.66 73.29
C SER A 92 -27.58 -51.68 73.55
N PRO A 93 -28.86 -52.08 73.38
CA PRO A 93 -29.96 -51.13 73.29
C PRO A 93 -30.25 -50.43 74.63
N LEU A 94 -29.96 -49.13 74.69
CA LEU A 94 -30.47 -48.25 75.73
C LEU A 94 -31.97 -48.03 75.50
N SER A 95 -32.77 -48.52 76.44
CA SER A 95 -34.23 -48.43 76.42
C SER A 95 -34.71 -46.98 76.61
N ILE A 96 -34.99 -46.27 75.51
CA ILE A 96 -35.76 -45.02 75.56
C ILE A 96 -37.26 -45.37 75.58
N SER A 97 -37.71 -45.92 76.71
CA SER A 97 -39.11 -45.89 77.11
C SER A 97 -39.48 -44.45 77.49
N GLY A 98 -39.59 -43.59 76.48
CA GLY A 98 -39.54 -42.12 76.62
C GLY A 98 -40.78 -41.37 76.14
N GLY A 99 -41.91 -42.07 75.97
CA GLY A 99 -43.20 -41.48 75.63
C GLY A 99 -43.41 -41.20 74.14
N SER A 100 -44.29 -41.97 73.52
CA SER A 100 -45.00 -41.52 72.32
C SER A 100 -45.87 -40.33 72.69
N LYS A 101 -45.34 -39.10 72.52
CA LYS A 101 -46.16 -37.89 72.63
C LYS A 101 -47.17 -37.91 71.49
N CYS A 102 -48.40 -38.31 71.82
CA CYS A 102 -49.54 -38.21 70.92
C CYS A 102 -49.90 -36.72 70.76
N PHE A 103 -49.13 -36.04 69.93
CA PHE A 103 -49.35 -34.66 69.52
C PHE A 103 -50.73 -34.53 68.87
N LYS A 104 -51.54 -33.57 69.32
CA LYS A 104 -52.90 -33.35 68.82
C LYS A 104 -52.88 -32.30 67.72
N GLY A 105 -53.30 -32.66 66.51
CA GLY A 105 -53.43 -31.78 65.35
C GLY A 105 -52.21 -30.87 65.14
N LYS A 106 -52.37 -29.59 65.50
CA LYS A 106 -51.39 -28.50 65.31
C LYS A 106 -49.96 -28.82 65.76
N ASP A 107 -49.79 -29.55 66.86
CA ASP A 107 -48.45 -29.91 67.35
C ASP A 107 -47.71 -30.86 66.40
N ALA A 108 -48.41 -31.84 65.81
CA ALA A 108 -47.83 -32.85 64.92
C ALA A 108 -47.45 -32.22 63.57
N LEU A 109 -48.34 -31.37 63.05
CA LEU A 109 -48.13 -30.59 61.83
C LEU A 109 -46.93 -29.63 61.96
N SER A 110 -46.83 -28.94 63.11
CA SER A 110 -45.68 -28.09 63.45
C SER A 110 -44.37 -28.88 63.51
N TYR A 111 -44.39 -30.09 64.07
CA TYR A 111 -43.22 -30.98 64.12
C TYR A 111 -42.82 -31.49 62.73
N ALA A 112 -43.78 -31.85 61.88
CA ALA A 112 -43.53 -32.24 60.48
C ALA A 112 -42.91 -31.09 59.66
N ASN A 113 -43.41 -29.86 59.82
CA ASN A 113 -42.81 -28.66 59.22
C ASN A 113 -41.36 -28.44 59.68
N ILE A 114 -41.05 -28.65 60.97
CA ILE A 114 -39.68 -28.56 61.48
C ILE A 114 -38.79 -29.64 60.85
N LEU A 115 -39.26 -30.88 60.71
CA LEU A 115 -38.52 -31.96 60.03
C LEU A 115 -38.26 -31.62 58.55
N ARG A 116 -39.29 -31.15 57.82
CA ARG A 116 -39.19 -30.70 56.43
C ARG A 116 -38.19 -29.55 56.26
N SER A 117 -38.21 -28.55 57.15
CA SER A 117 -37.26 -27.43 57.15
C SER A 117 -35.79 -27.83 57.43
N ARG A 118 -35.58 -29.05 57.93
CA ARG A 118 -34.26 -29.66 58.19
C ARG A 118 -33.90 -30.73 57.16
N ASN A 119 -34.55 -30.72 55.99
CA ASN A 119 -34.39 -31.67 54.89
C ASN A 119 -34.62 -33.15 55.27
N LYS A 120 -35.32 -33.43 56.37
CA LYS A 120 -35.70 -34.78 56.81
C LYS A 120 -37.01 -35.20 56.16
N PHE A 121 -37.03 -35.24 54.82
CA PHE A 121 -38.26 -35.42 54.04
C PHE A 121 -38.96 -36.77 54.30
N VAL A 122 -38.23 -37.85 54.54
CA VAL A 122 -38.79 -39.17 54.90
C VAL A 122 -39.46 -39.14 56.28
N ASP A 123 -38.77 -38.59 57.30
CA ASP A 123 -39.33 -38.46 58.65
C ASP A 123 -40.56 -37.54 58.65
N ALA A 124 -40.51 -36.43 57.90
CA ALA A 124 -41.60 -35.48 57.78
C ALA A 124 -42.81 -36.09 57.06
N PHE A 125 -42.59 -36.80 55.94
CA PHE A 125 -43.62 -37.50 55.17
C PHE A 125 -44.44 -38.46 56.06
N ALA A 126 -43.77 -39.31 56.84
CA ALA A 126 -44.44 -40.25 57.74
C ALA A 126 -45.30 -39.55 58.81
N VAL A 127 -44.87 -38.39 59.31
CA VAL A 127 -45.68 -37.59 60.24
C VAL A 127 -46.88 -36.96 59.52
N TYR A 128 -46.69 -36.38 58.32
CA TYR A 128 -47.80 -35.82 57.52
C TYR A 128 -48.85 -36.89 57.17
N GLU A 129 -48.45 -38.12 56.81
CA GLU A 129 -49.40 -39.22 56.62
C GLU A 129 -50.17 -39.55 57.90
N SER A 130 -49.51 -39.62 59.07
CA SER A 130 -50.19 -39.87 60.35
C SER A 130 -51.13 -38.74 60.81
N VAL A 131 -51.01 -37.54 60.23
CA VAL A 131 -52.00 -36.45 60.37
C VAL A 131 -53.18 -36.70 59.42
N LEU A 132 -52.91 -37.02 58.15
CA LEU A 132 -53.94 -37.28 57.13
C LEU A 132 -54.78 -38.54 57.40
N GLU A 133 -54.25 -39.54 58.11
CA GLU A 133 -55.01 -40.70 58.64
C GLU A 133 -56.13 -40.28 59.62
N ARG A 134 -56.04 -39.08 60.21
CA ARG A 134 -56.93 -38.59 61.26
C ARG A 134 -57.73 -37.36 60.84
N GLU A 135 -57.13 -36.53 60.00
CA GLU A 135 -57.64 -35.28 59.45
C GLU A 135 -57.41 -35.31 57.93
N CYS A 136 -58.15 -36.17 57.21
CA CYS A 136 -57.95 -36.42 55.78
C CYS A 136 -58.17 -35.20 54.87
N GLU A 137 -58.86 -34.18 55.38
CA GLU A 137 -59.11 -32.89 54.73
C GLU A 137 -58.05 -31.82 55.10
N ASN A 138 -56.96 -32.18 55.80
CA ASN A 138 -55.92 -31.24 56.24
C ASN A 138 -55.01 -30.80 55.07
N VAL A 139 -55.35 -29.66 54.48
CA VAL A 139 -54.66 -29.01 53.34
C VAL A 139 -53.16 -28.86 53.58
N GLU A 140 -52.75 -28.36 54.75
CA GLU A 140 -51.32 -28.11 55.05
C GLU A 140 -50.52 -29.43 55.14
N ALA A 141 -51.15 -30.51 55.63
CA ALA A 141 -50.53 -31.82 55.66
C ALA A 141 -50.40 -32.44 54.25
N HIS A 142 -51.38 -32.25 53.36
CA HIS A 142 -51.28 -32.66 51.94
C HIS A 142 -50.18 -31.89 51.20
N ILE A 143 -50.05 -30.58 51.41
CA ILE A 143 -48.96 -29.76 50.86
C ILE A 143 -47.61 -30.23 51.41
N GLY A 144 -47.51 -30.43 52.72
CA GLY A 144 -46.30 -30.94 53.37
C GLY A 144 -45.85 -32.30 52.83
N LYS A 145 -46.81 -33.22 52.64
CA LYS A 145 -46.62 -34.52 51.99
C LYS A 145 -46.14 -34.36 50.54
N GLY A 146 -46.81 -33.53 49.74
CA GLY A 146 -46.46 -33.25 48.35
C GLY A 146 -45.03 -32.71 48.20
N ILE A 147 -44.63 -31.74 49.04
CA ILE A 147 -43.25 -31.20 49.02
C ILE A 147 -42.24 -32.29 49.38
N CYS A 148 -42.52 -33.12 50.39
CA CYS A 148 -41.62 -34.21 50.74
C CYS A 148 -41.50 -35.28 49.65
N LEU A 149 -42.56 -35.54 48.87
CA LEU A 149 -42.53 -36.43 47.71
C LEU A 149 -41.78 -35.79 46.52
N GLN A 150 -41.98 -34.50 46.24
CA GLN A 150 -41.27 -33.78 45.19
C GLN A 150 -39.75 -33.75 45.46
N MET A 151 -39.33 -33.48 46.70
CA MET A 151 -37.92 -33.53 47.10
C MET A 151 -37.32 -34.95 47.11
N GLN A 152 -38.15 -35.99 46.97
CA GLN A 152 -37.74 -37.39 46.75
C GLN A 152 -37.84 -37.81 45.27
N ASN A 153 -38.05 -36.86 44.36
CA ASN A 153 -38.21 -37.08 42.91
C ASN A 153 -39.45 -37.94 42.53
N LEU A 154 -40.47 -37.99 43.40
CA LEU A 154 -41.71 -38.76 43.17
C LEU A 154 -42.82 -37.87 42.59
N GLY A 155 -42.50 -37.16 41.50
CA GLY A 155 -43.30 -36.06 40.94
C GLY A 155 -44.79 -36.36 40.74
N ARG A 156 -45.15 -37.55 40.22
CA ARG A 156 -46.56 -37.93 40.03
C ARG A 156 -47.35 -38.04 41.34
N VAL A 157 -46.80 -38.69 42.36
CA VAL A 157 -47.49 -38.87 43.66
C VAL A 157 -47.46 -37.56 44.46
N ALA A 158 -46.45 -36.71 44.23
CA ALA A 158 -46.43 -35.33 44.69
C ALA A 158 -47.59 -34.53 44.06
N TYR A 159 -47.77 -34.61 42.73
CA TYR A 159 -48.89 -33.98 42.03
C TYR A 159 -50.25 -34.48 42.57
N GLU A 160 -50.42 -35.79 42.76
CA GLU A 160 -51.65 -36.35 43.35
C GLU A 160 -51.92 -35.77 44.76
N SER A 161 -50.89 -35.53 45.57
CA SER A 161 -51.01 -34.88 46.89
C SER A 161 -51.33 -33.38 46.81
N PHE A 162 -50.71 -32.65 45.88
CA PHE A 162 -50.98 -31.21 45.67
C PHE A 162 -52.35 -30.96 45.01
N ALA A 163 -52.78 -31.82 44.09
CA ALA A 163 -54.10 -31.76 43.46
C ALA A 163 -55.22 -31.99 44.49
N GLU A 164 -55.02 -32.88 45.47
CA GLU A 164 -55.95 -33.05 46.58
C GLU A 164 -55.96 -31.82 47.51
N ALA A 165 -54.80 -31.21 47.78
CA ALA A 165 -54.75 -29.93 48.50
C ALA A 165 -55.52 -28.81 47.77
N VAL A 166 -55.39 -28.70 46.44
CA VAL A 166 -56.14 -27.74 45.60
C VAL A 166 -57.63 -28.11 45.49
N ARG A 167 -58.00 -29.39 45.61
CA ARG A 167 -59.41 -29.83 45.67
C ARG A 167 -60.08 -29.40 46.98
N LEU A 168 -59.33 -29.38 48.08
CA LEU A 168 -59.78 -29.01 49.41
C LEU A 168 -59.74 -27.48 49.63
N ASP A 169 -58.73 -26.80 49.09
CA ASP A 169 -58.55 -25.35 49.11
C ASP A 169 -58.14 -24.84 47.70
N PRO A 170 -59.13 -24.49 46.86
CA PRO A 170 -58.88 -24.05 45.48
C PRO A 170 -58.14 -22.71 45.35
N GLU A 171 -57.98 -21.96 46.44
CA GLU A 171 -57.25 -20.70 46.49
C GLU A 171 -55.89 -20.86 47.20
N ASN A 172 -55.42 -22.11 47.40
CA ASN A 172 -54.12 -22.34 48.02
C ASN A 172 -52.93 -22.02 47.10
N ALA A 173 -52.40 -20.81 47.21
CA ALA A 173 -51.26 -20.34 46.41
C ALA A 173 -50.02 -21.27 46.51
N CYS A 174 -49.79 -21.90 47.66
CA CYS A 174 -48.67 -22.83 47.84
C CYS A 174 -48.86 -24.12 47.02
N ALA A 175 -50.00 -24.80 47.18
CA ALA A 175 -50.32 -26.02 46.43
C ALA A 175 -50.35 -25.76 44.91
N LEU A 176 -50.99 -24.67 44.48
CA LEU A 176 -51.04 -24.25 43.08
C LEU A 176 -49.63 -24.00 42.50
N THR A 177 -48.74 -23.34 43.25
CA THR A 177 -47.34 -23.13 42.82
C THR A 177 -46.61 -24.45 42.62
N HIS A 178 -46.73 -25.40 43.56
CA HIS A 178 -46.05 -26.69 43.42
C HIS A 178 -46.61 -27.56 42.28
N CYS A 179 -47.91 -27.49 41.99
CA CYS A 179 -48.47 -28.05 40.74
C CYS A 179 -47.84 -27.41 39.49
N GLY A 180 -47.65 -26.09 39.50
CA GLY A 180 -46.99 -25.36 38.42
C GLY A 180 -45.53 -25.76 38.20
N ILE A 181 -44.79 -26.05 39.28
CA ILE A 181 -43.40 -26.53 39.21
C ILE A 181 -43.37 -27.90 38.53
N LEU A 182 -44.23 -28.83 38.98
CA LEU A 182 -44.29 -30.17 38.39
C LEU A 182 -44.68 -30.15 36.90
N TYR A 183 -45.61 -29.28 36.48
CA TYR A 183 -45.89 -29.08 35.05
C TYR A 183 -44.70 -28.46 34.30
N LYS A 184 -43.91 -27.57 34.92
CA LYS A 184 -42.69 -27.06 34.31
C LYS A 184 -41.68 -28.20 34.09
N ASP A 185 -41.49 -29.05 35.10
CA ASP A 185 -40.58 -30.20 35.06
C ASP A 185 -41.01 -31.24 33.99
N GLU A 186 -42.31 -31.37 33.72
CA GLU A 186 -42.87 -32.13 32.59
C GLU A 186 -42.72 -31.43 31.21
N GLY A 187 -42.18 -30.21 31.15
CA GLY A 187 -42.08 -29.39 29.93
C GLY A 187 -43.39 -28.72 29.50
N ARG A 188 -44.43 -28.79 30.34
CA ARG A 188 -45.80 -28.32 30.07
C ARG A 188 -45.98 -26.87 30.50
N LEU A 189 -45.25 -25.99 29.81
CA LEU A 189 -45.06 -24.59 30.18
C LEU A 189 -46.36 -23.77 30.21
N VAL A 190 -47.37 -24.11 29.39
CA VAL A 190 -48.65 -23.40 29.37
C VAL A 190 -49.46 -23.71 30.63
N GLU A 191 -49.62 -24.99 30.97
CA GLU A 191 -50.32 -25.41 32.18
C GLU A 191 -49.57 -24.98 33.45
N ALA A 192 -48.24 -24.96 33.42
CA ALA A 192 -47.43 -24.37 34.48
C ALA A 192 -47.76 -22.89 34.70
N ALA A 193 -47.77 -22.08 33.63
CA ALA A 193 -48.13 -20.66 33.70
C ALA A 193 -49.54 -20.45 34.24
N GLU A 194 -50.52 -21.27 33.83
CA GLU A 194 -51.88 -21.22 34.39
C GLU A 194 -51.92 -21.46 35.89
N MET A 195 -51.15 -22.43 36.42
CA MET A 195 -51.17 -22.73 37.85
C MET A 195 -50.56 -21.58 38.67
N TYR A 196 -49.45 -20.98 38.22
CA TYR A 196 -48.89 -19.81 38.90
C TYR A 196 -49.79 -18.57 38.80
N GLN A 197 -50.48 -18.36 37.67
CA GLN A 197 -51.48 -17.28 37.56
C GLN A 197 -52.66 -17.49 38.52
N LYS A 198 -53.11 -18.73 38.74
CA LYS A 198 -54.11 -19.07 39.77
C LYS A 198 -53.56 -18.80 41.18
N ALA A 199 -52.31 -19.17 41.46
CA ALA A 199 -51.65 -18.90 42.74
C ALA A 199 -51.58 -17.39 43.05
N LEU A 200 -51.11 -16.57 42.09
CA LEU A 200 -51.03 -15.11 42.25
C LEU A 200 -52.38 -14.40 42.26
N LYS A 201 -53.43 -15.02 41.72
CA LYS A 201 -54.79 -14.49 41.84
C LYS A 201 -55.33 -14.65 43.27
N ALA A 202 -54.94 -15.73 43.96
CA ALA A 202 -55.33 -16.00 45.33
C ALA A 202 -54.46 -15.26 46.36
N ASP A 203 -53.14 -15.28 46.20
CA ASP A 203 -52.20 -14.46 46.97
C ASP A 203 -51.24 -13.68 46.04
N PRO A 204 -51.57 -12.42 45.71
CA PRO A 204 -50.71 -11.53 44.92
C PRO A 204 -49.35 -11.22 45.58
N SER A 205 -49.13 -11.59 46.85
CA SER A 205 -47.86 -11.42 47.55
C SER A 205 -46.97 -12.67 47.57
N TYR A 206 -47.46 -13.80 47.02
CA TYR A 206 -46.76 -15.08 47.02
C TYR A 206 -45.59 -15.12 46.04
N LYS A 207 -44.44 -14.56 46.46
CA LYS A 207 -43.23 -14.33 45.65
C LYS A 207 -42.80 -15.51 44.77
N LEU A 208 -42.81 -16.73 45.31
CA LEU A 208 -42.38 -17.92 44.57
C LEU A 208 -43.23 -18.17 43.31
N ALA A 209 -44.53 -17.86 43.33
CA ALA A 209 -45.36 -17.95 42.12
C ALA A 209 -45.02 -16.84 41.10
N ALA A 210 -44.64 -15.64 41.56
CA ALA A 210 -44.21 -14.56 40.67
C ALA A 210 -42.87 -14.90 39.99
N GLU A 211 -41.88 -15.32 40.79
CA GLU A 211 -40.57 -15.79 40.31
C GLU A 211 -40.74 -16.94 39.30
N CYS A 212 -41.47 -18.00 39.65
CA CYS A 212 -41.67 -19.14 38.75
C CYS A 212 -42.50 -18.78 37.50
N LEU A 213 -43.48 -17.88 37.59
CA LEU A 213 -44.26 -17.42 36.43
C LEU A 213 -43.40 -16.56 35.49
N ALA A 214 -42.57 -15.64 36.00
CA ALA A 214 -41.69 -14.82 35.18
C ALA A 214 -40.67 -15.67 34.41
N ILE A 215 -40.13 -16.72 35.06
CA ILE A 215 -39.28 -17.71 34.39
C ILE A 215 -40.06 -18.43 33.29
N VAL A 216 -41.23 -19.02 33.58
CA VAL A 216 -41.98 -19.82 32.59
C VAL A 216 -42.53 -18.98 31.43
N LEU A 217 -42.95 -17.74 31.67
CA LEU A 217 -43.31 -16.80 30.59
C LEU A 217 -42.11 -16.49 29.68
N THR A 218 -40.90 -16.43 30.24
CA THR A 218 -39.66 -16.24 29.46
C THR A 218 -39.28 -17.51 28.68
N ASP A 219 -39.47 -18.70 29.26
CA ASP A 219 -39.26 -19.98 28.57
C ASP A 219 -40.26 -20.15 27.40
N LEU A 220 -41.54 -19.79 27.62
CA LEU A 220 -42.57 -19.71 26.57
C LEU A 220 -42.21 -18.71 25.48
N GLY A 221 -41.76 -17.51 25.86
CA GLY A 221 -41.34 -16.48 24.90
C GLY A 221 -40.17 -16.92 24.03
N THR A 222 -39.24 -17.68 24.62
CA THR A 222 -38.08 -18.28 23.92
C THR A 222 -38.54 -19.37 22.96
N SER A 223 -39.48 -20.23 23.37
CA SER A 223 -40.07 -21.27 22.51
C SER A 223 -40.83 -20.67 21.31
N LEU A 224 -41.64 -19.64 21.54
CA LEU A 224 -42.38 -18.93 20.49
C LEU A 224 -41.44 -18.23 19.50
N LYS A 225 -40.37 -17.59 19.99
CA LYS A 225 -39.32 -17.02 19.15
C LYS A 225 -38.67 -18.08 18.25
N LEU A 226 -38.28 -19.23 18.81
CA LEU A 226 -37.66 -20.32 18.06
C LEU A 226 -38.61 -20.96 17.03
N ALA A 227 -39.93 -20.90 17.26
CA ALA A 227 -40.96 -21.29 16.30
C ALA A 227 -41.25 -20.21 15.21
N GLY A 228 -40.58 -19.05 15.25
CA GLY A 228 -40.78 -17.93 14.32
C GLY A 228 -41.85 -16.92 14.74
N ASN A 229 -42.60 -17.16 15.82
CA ASN A 229 -43.64 -16.28 16.35
C ASN A 229 -43.05 -15.16 17.24
N SER A 230 -42.05 -14.44 16.73
CA SER A 230 -41.28 -13.45 17.52
C SER A 230 -42.13 -12.37 18.18
N GLN A 231 -43.24 -11.95 17.56
CA GLN A 231 -44.15 -10.94 18.15
C GLN A 231 -44.90 -11.48 19.38
N GLU A 232 -45.28 -12.77 19.39
CA GLU A 232 -45.88 -13.43 20.54
C GLU A 232 -44.82 -13.69 21.62
N GLY A 233 -43.59 -14.02 21.21
CA GLY A 233 -42.43 -14.13 22.10
C GLY A 233 -42.13 -12.82 22.86
N ILE A 234 -42.10 -11.69 22.15
CA ILE A 234 -41.98 -10.34 22.73
C ILE A 234 -43.09 -10.08 23.75
N GLN A 235 -44.34 -10.41 23.41
CA GLN A 235 -45.47 -10.25 24.32
C GLN A 235 -45.30 -11.08 25.61
N LYS A 236 -44.74 -12.29 25.53
CA LYS A 236 -44.45 -13.11 26.72
C LYS A 236 -43.28 -12.60 27.57
N TYR A 237 -42.26 -11.97 26.98
CA TYR A 237 -41.23 -11.27 27.77
C TYR A 237 -41.79 -10.05 28.49
N TYR A 238 -42.68 -9.26 27.86
CA TYR A 238 -43.37 -8.16 28.55
C TYR A 238 -44.32 -8.63 29.66
N GLU A 239 -44.99 -9.78 29.48
CA GLU A 239 -45.76 -10.41 30.56
C GLU A 239 -44.84 -10.85 31.72
N ALA A 240 -43.67 -11.44 31.45
CA ALA A 240 -42.69 -11.81 32.48
C ALA A 240 -42.19 -10.60 33.27
N ILE A 241 -41.76 -9.54 32.59
CA ILE A 241 -41.28 -8.27 33.19
C ILE A 241 -42.37 -7.59 34.04
N LYS A 242 -43.66 -7.76 33.68
CA LYS A 242 -44.78 -7.23 34.45
C LYS A 242 -45.04 -8.01 35.75
N ILE A 243 -44.65 -9.28 35.81
CA ILE A 243 -44.76 -10.12 37.01
C ILE A 243 -43.54 -9.92 37.93
N ASP A 244 -42.33 -9.92 37.38
CA ASP A 244 -41.10 -9.62 38.11
C ASP A 244 -40.24 -8.59 37.34
N PRO A 245 -40.29 -7.29 37.72
CA PRO A 245 -39.47 -6.23 37.16
C PRO A 245 -37.96 -6.38 37.40
N HIS A 246 -37.51 -7.31 38.25
CA HIS A 246 -36.10 -7.58 38.51
C HIS A 246 -35.59 -8.83 37.76
N TYR A 247 -36.43 -9.50 36.96
CA TYR A 247 -36.06 -10.72 36.25
C TYR A 247 -35.21 -10.44 34.99
N ALA A 248 -33.91 -10.22 35.21
CA ALA A 248 -32.91 -9.91 34.18
C ALA A 248 -32.95 -10.78 32.90
N PRO A 249 -33.23 -12.11 32.94
CA PRO A 249 -33.28 -12.93 31.73
C PRO A 249 -34.40 -12.55 30.73
N ALA A 250 -35.53 -12.03 31.20
CA ALA A 250 -36.58 -11.53 30.29
C ALA A 250 -36.12 -10.30 29.52
N TYR A 251 -35.47 -9.35 30.20
CA TYR A 251 -34.84 -8.19 29.55
C TYR A 251 -33.76 -8.61 28.56
N TYR A 252 -32.88 -9.56 28.92
CA TYR A 252 -31.86 -10.07 28.01
C TYR A 252 -32.46 -10.71 26.75
N ASN A 253 -33.42 -11.62 26.90
CA ASN A 253 -34.04 -12.31 25.75
C ASN A 253 -34.86 -11.36 24.88
N LEU A 254 -35.51 -10.35 25.47
CA LEU A 254 -36.16 -9.26 24.73
C LEU A 254 -35.13 -8.43 23.93
N GLY A 255 -33.97 -8.16 24.51
CA GLY A 255 -32.82 -7.52 23.85
C GLY A 255 -32.29 -8.33 22.66
N VAL A 256 -32.21 -9.66 22.79
CA VAL A 256 -31.82 -10.57 21.69
C VAL A 256 -32.80 -10.44 20.52
N VAL A 257 -34.11 -10.50 20.77
CA VAL A 257 -35.10 -10.38 19.67
C VAL A 257 -35.06 -9.00 19.01
N TYR A 258 -34.96 -7.92 19.78
CA TYR A 258 -34.80 -6.58 19.19
C TYR A 258 -33.49 -6.42 18.41
N SER A 259 -32.41 -7.09 18.83
CA SER A 259 -31.14 -7.10 18.10
C SER A 259 -31.24 -7.83 16.76
N GLU A 260 -31.96 -8.95 16.71
CA GLU A 260 -32.24 -9.70 15.46
C GLU A 260 -33.17 -8.91 14.52
N MET A 261 -34.10 -8.12 15.08
CA MET A 261 -34.93 -7.16 14.35
C MET A 261 -34.18 -5.86 13.96
N MET A 262 -32.87 -5.77 14.21
CA MET A 262 -32.01 -4.59 13.99
C MET A 262 -32.46 -3.32 14.75
N GLN A 263 -33.33 -3.44 15.75
CA GLN A 263 -33.80 -2.35 16.62
C GLN A 263 -32.78 -2.09 17.75
N TYR A 264 -31.58 -1.69 17.35
CA TYR A 264 -30.40 -1.68 18.21
C TYR A 264 -30.52 -0.79 19.47
N ASP A 265 -31.21 0.35 19.43
CA ASP A 265 -31.40 1.19 20.62
C ASP A 265 -32.35 0.55 21.64
N THR A 266 -33.40 -0.11 21.17
CA THR A 266 -34.30 -0.91 22.02
C THR A 266 -33.56 -2.11 22.61
N ALA A 267 -32.72 -2.78 21.81
CA ALA A 267 -31.90 -3.90 22.24
C ALA A 267 -30.87 -3.50 23.31
N LEU A 268 -30.13 -2.41 23.10
CA LEU A 268 -29.22 -1.84 24.10
C LEU A 268 -29.95 -1.48 25.39
N SER A 269 -31.09 -0.78 25.30
CA SER A 269 -31.92 -0.43 26.48
C SER A 269 -32.36 -1.67 27.28
N CYS A 270 -32.64 -2.78 26.60
CA CYS A 270 -32.99 -4.05 27.23
C CYS A 270 -31.77 -4.75 27.86
N TYR A 271 -30.61 -4.78 27.20
CA TYR A 271 -29.38 -5.34 27.77
C TYR A 271 -28.85 -4.51 28.95
N GLU A 272 -28.94 -3.18 28.90
CA GLU A 272 -28.61 -2.29 30.01
C GLU A 272 -29.48 -2.61 31.23
N ARG A 273 -30.79 -2.84 31.05
CA ARG A 273 -31.69 -3.27 32.13
C ARG A 273 -31.29 -4.64 32.67
N ALA A 274 -31.03 -5.62 31.81
CA ALA A 274 -30.56 -6.94 32.24
C ALA A 274 -29.25 -6.86 33.06
N ALA A 275 -28.34 -5.94 32.70
CA ALA A 275 -27.08 -5.69 33.39
C ALA A 275 -27.24 -4.87 34.69
N ILE A 276 -28.26 -4.02 34.81
CA ILE A 276 -28.59 -3.30 36.05
C ILE A 276 -29.17 -4.27 37.08
N GLU A 277 -30.17 -5.07 36.69
CA GLU A 277 -30.81 -6.04 37.61
C GLU A 277 -29.88 -7.22 37.93
N ARG A 278 -28.94 -7.57 37.03
CA ARG A 278 -27.90 -8.58 37.26
C ARG A 278 -26.52 -8.10 36.77
N PRO A 279 -25.72 -7.40 37.61
CA PRO A 279 -24.38 -6.92 37.26
C PRO A 279 -23.35 -8.02 36.92
N MET A 280 -23.66 -9.30 37.18
CA MET A 280 -22.85 -10.46 36.77
C MET A 280 -23.51 -11.23 35.61
N TYR A 281 -24.00 -10.51 34.59
CA TYR A 281 -24.60 -11.09 33.38
C TYR A 281 -23.68 -10.84 32.17
N ALA A 282 -22.69 -11.71 31.99
CA ALA A 282 -21.61 -11.53 31.01
C ALA A 282 -22.12 -11.44 29.56
N GLU A 283 -23.16 -12.23 29.24
CA GLU A 283 -23.82 -12.32 27.94
C GLU A 283 -24.45 -10.98 27.51
N ALA A 284 -25.06 -10.24 28.44
CA ALA A 284 -25.63 -8.93 28.17
C ALA A 284 -24.53 -7.93 27.75
N TYR A 285 -23.42 -7.88 28.49
CA TYR A 285 -22.28 -7.04 28.12
C TYR A 285 -21.63 -7.46 26.79
N CYS A 286 -21.53 -8.76 26.50
CA CYS A 286 -21.01 -9.22 25.20
C CYS A 286 -21.89 -8.74 24.05
N ASN A 287 -23.22 -8.88 24.16
CA ASN A 287 -24.15 -8.50 23.08
C ASN A 287 -24.25 -6.97 22.91
N MET A 288 -24.15 -6.20 24.01
CA MET A 288 -23.97 -4.74 23.92
C MET A 288 -22.72 -4.39 23.11
N GLY A 289 -21.59 -5.04 23.41
CA GLY A 289 -20.33 -4.82 22.70
C GLY A 289 -20.43 -5.11 21.19
N VAL A 290 -21.17 -6.16 20.81
CA VAL A 290 -21.42 -6.49 19.39
C VAL A 290 -22.24 -5.40 18.71
N ILE A 291 -23.25 -4.84 19.37
CA ILE A 291 -24.04 -3.73 18.81
C ILE A 291 -23.18 -2.46 18.65
N TYR A 292 -22.38 -2.08 19.66
CA TYR A 292 -21.51 -0.91 19.56
C TYR A 292 -20.46 -1.08 18.44
N LYS A 293 -19.84 -2.26 18.32
CA LYS A 293 -18.93 -2.58 17.20
C LYS A 293 -19.63 -2.41 15.84
N ASN A 294 -20.84 -2.97 15.69
CA ASN A 294 -21.62 -2.86 14.45
C ASN A 294 -22.06 -1.43 14.13
N ARG A 295 -22.03 -0.52 15.11
CA ARG A 295 -22.24 0.94 14.95
C ARG A 295 -20.96 1.73 14.65
N GLY A 296 -19.79 1.09 14.69
CA GLY A 296 -18.49 1.75 14.57
C GLY A 296 -17.98 2.40 15.86
N ASP A 297 -18.69 2.23 16.98
CA ASP A 297 -18.27 2.67 18.31
C ASP A 297 -17.40 1.57 18.96
N LEU A 298 -16.14 1.54 18.53
CA LEU A 298 -15.17 0.53 18.96
C LEU A 298 -14.77 0.72 20.42
N GLU A 299 -14.72 1.98 20.86
CA GLU A 299 -14.38 2.39 22.21
C GLU A 299 -15.43 1.90 23.24
N SER A 300 -16.74 2.09 22.98
CA SER A 300 -17.80 1.50 23.81
C SER A 300 -17.86 -0.02 23.70
N ALA A 301 -17.57 -0.58 22.52
CA ALA A 301 -17.53 -2.03 22.32
C ALA A 301 -16.45 -2.69 23.21
N ILE A 302 -15.23 -2.15 23.18
CA ILE A 302 -14.10 -2.57 24.03
C ILE A 302 -14.46 -2.46 25.52
N ALA A 303 -15.10 -1.36 25.95
CA ALA A 303 -15.54 -1.21 27.33
C ALA A 303 -16.61 -2.24 27.76
N CYS A 304 -17.45 -2.69 26.83
CA CYS A 304 -18.43 -3.75 27.09
C CYS A 304 -17.77 -5.15 27.15
N TYR A 305 -16.82 -5.45 26.26
CA TYR A 305 -16.08 -6.73 26.33
C TYR A 305 -15.17 -6.80 27.56
N ASP A 306 -14.55 -5.69 27.98
CA ASP A 306 -13.74 -5.62 29.20
C ASP A 306 -14.57 -5.94 30.47
N ARG A 307 -15.80 -5.40 30.55
CA ARG A 307 -16.78 -5.78 31.60
C ARG A 307 -17.19 -7.25 31.51
N CYS A 308 -17.48 -7.75 30.31
CA CYS A 308 -17.81 -9.15 30.08
C CYS A 308 -16.70 -10.09 30.59
N LEU A 309 -15.45 -9.80 30.25
CA LEU A 309 -14.27 -10.59 30.65
C LEU A 309 -13.89 -10.38 32.13
N THR A 310 -14.23 -9.24 32.73
CA THR A 310 -14.12 -9.03 34.19
C THR A 310 -15.10 -9.93 34.96
N VAL A 311 -16.32 -10.12 34.43
CA VAL A 311 -17.33 -11.03 35.02
C VAL A 311 -17.03 -12.50 34.72
N SER A 312 -16.54 -12.80 33.51
CA SER A 312 -16.22 -14.17 33.06
C SER A 312 -14.92 -14.20 32.23
N PRO A 313 -13.75 -14.39 32.86
CA PRO A 313 -12.45 -14.35 32.17
C PRO A 313 -12.24 -15.42 31.09
N ASN A 314 -13.08 -16.45 31.03
CA ASN A 314 -13.05 -17.53 30.04
C ASN A 314 -14.19 -17.44 29.01
N PHE A 315 -14.77 -16.25 28.82
CA PHE A 315 -15.79 -16.01 27.81
C PHE A 315 -15.15 -15.83 26.43
N GLU A 316 -14.76 -16.94 25.79
CA GLU A 316 -13.96 -16.96 24.54
C GLU A 316 -14.56 -16.13 23.39
N ILE A 317 -15.89 -16.04 23.29
CA ILE A 317 -16.58 -15.20 22.30
C ILE A 317 -16.23 -13.72 22.50
N ALA A 318 -16.15 -13.26 23.76
CA ALA A 318 -15.78 -11.89 24.09
C ALA A 318 -14.28 -11.64 23.91
N LYS A 319 -13.41 -12.63 24.17
CA LYS A 319 -11.97 -12.53 23.83
C LYS A 319 -11.77 -12.33 22.32
N ASN A 320 -12.45 -13.13 21.50
CA ASN A 320 -12.39 -13.01 20.05
C ASN A 320 -12.96 -11.67 19.56
N ASN A 321 -14.13 -11.25 20.04
CA ASN A 321 -14.71 -9.96 19.66
C ASN A 321 -13.87 -8.76 20.14
N MET A 322 -13.23 -8.85 21.31
CA MET A 322 -12.26 -7.88 21.83
C MET A 322 -11.02 -7.79 20.95
N ALA A 323 -10.46 -8.92 20.51
CA ALA A 323 -9.32 -8.96 19.59
C ALA A 323 -9.66 -8.29 18.24
N ILE A 324 -10.86 -8.54 17.70
CA ILE A 324 -11.30 -7.89 16.46
C ILE A 324 -11.49 -6.39 16.68
N ALA A 325 -12.24 -5.96 17.70
CA ALA A 325 -12.49 -4.53 17.97
C ALA A 325 -11.22 -3.72 18.26
N LEU A 326 -10.22 -4.33 18.93
CA LEU A 326 -8.89 -3.74 19.11
C LEU A 326 -8.11 -3.65 17.80
N THR A 327 -8.30 -4.58 16.86
CA THR A 327 -7.66 -4.55 15.53
C THR A 327 -8.31 -3.51 14.63
N ASP A 328 -9.64 -3.38 14.68
CA ASP A 328 -10.39 -2.33 14.01
C ASP A 328 -9.94 -0.94 14.52
N LEU A 329 -9.81 -0.77 15.85
CA LEU A 329 -9.38 0.48 16.49
C LEU A 329 -7.91 0.80 16.20
N GLY A 330 -7.02 -0.20 16.25
CA GLY A 330 -5.62 -0.05 15.85
C GLY A 330 -5.47 0.42 14.41
N THR A 331 -6.35 -0.05 13.51
CA THR A 331 -6.36 0.35 12.10
C THR A 331 -6.89 1.77 11.91
N LYS A 332 -7.97 2.15 12.61
CA LYS A 332 -8.47 3.54 12.67
C LYS A 332 -7.36 4.51 13.11
N VAL A 333 -6.72 4.26 14.26
CA VAL A 333 -5.69 5.15 14.82
C VAL A 333 -4.42 5.19 13.97
N LYS A 334 -4.05 4.08 13.31
CA LYS A 334 -2.95 4.06 12.32
C LYS A 334 -3.27 4.95 11.12
N LEU A 335 -4.50 4.92 10.60
CA LEU A 335 -4.95 5.77 9.48
C LEU A 335 -5.09 7.25 9.88
N GLU A 336 -5.40 7.54 11.14
CA GLU A 336 -5.34 8.89 11.73
C GLU A 336 -3.89 9.41 11.90
N GLY A 337 -2.90 8.51 11.84
CA GLY A 337 -1.47 8.83 11.72
C GLY A 337 -0.58 8.31 12.86
N ASP A 338 -1.13 7.77 13.95
CA ASP A 338 -0.33 7.20 15.04
C ASP A 338 -0.13 5.69 14.86
N ILE A 339 0.89 5.37 14.06
CA ILE A 339 1.30 4.00 13.78
C ILE A 339 1.78 3.27 15.06
N ASN A 340 2.34 3.98 16.04
CA ASN A 340 2.83 3.37 17.28
C ASN A 340 1.66 2.92 18.17
N GLN A 341 0.65 3.78 18.30
CA GLN A 341 -0.57 3.45 19.04
C GLN A 341 -1.38 2.35 18.30
N GLY A 342 -1.40 2.35 16.97
CA GLY A 342 -1.92 1.24 16.16
C GLY A 342 -1.25 -0.09 16.49
N VAL A 343 0.10 -0.14 16.48
CA VAL A 343 0.90 -1.31 16.88
C VAL A 343 0.59 -1.75 18.31
N ALA A 344 0.41 -0.83 19.26
CA ALA A 344 0.04 -1.16 20.63
C ALA A 344 -1.34 -1.84 20.73
N TYR A 345 -2.33 -1.37 19.96
CA TYR A 345 -3.66 -2.00 19.91
C TYR A 345 -3.63 -3.39 19.24
N TYR A 346 -2.89 -3.57 18.15
CA TYR A 346 -2.75 -4.89 17.51
C TYR A 346 -2.06 -5.91 18.43
N LYS A 347 -1.01 -5.50 19.17
CA LYS A 347 -0.39 -6.36 20.21
C LYS A 347 -1.40 -6.72 21.30
N LYS A 348 -2.19 -5.76 21.79
CA LYS A 348 -3.23 -6.01 22.78
C LYS A 348 -4.31 -6.98 22.25
N ALA A 349 -4.64 -6.92 20.95
CA ALA A 349 -5.55 -7.90 20.33
C ALA A 349 -4.99 -9.33 20.39
N LEU A 350 -3.70 -9.51 20.12
CA LEU A 350 -3.04 -10.83 20.21
C LEU A 350 -2.96 -11.39 21.64
N CYS A 351 -3.07 -10.55 22.67
CA CYS A 351 -3.22 -11.02 24.05
C CYS A 351 -4.58 -11.69 24.32
N TYR A 352 -5.63 -11.37 23.55
CA TYR A 352 -6.95 -12.02 23.66
C TYR A 352 -7.13 -13.16 22.66
N ASN A 353 -6.57 -13.07 21.45
CA ASN A 353 -6.47 -14.17 20.50
C ASN A 353 -5.08 -14.20 19.84
N TRP A 354 -4.22 -15.09 20.35
CA TRP A 354 -2.81 -15.21 19.96
C TRP A 354 -2.58 -15.77 18.54
N HIS A 355 -3.62 -16.28 17.88
CA HIS A 355 -3.57 -16.82 16.52
C HIS A 355 -4.45 -16.02 15.54
N TYR A 356 -4.77 -14.77 15.86
CA TYR A 356 -5.60 -13.92 15.01
C TYR A 356 -4.79 -13.32 13.84
N ALA A 357 -4.88 -13.97 12.68
CA ALA A 357 -4.09 -13.66 11.49
C ALA A 357 -4.22 -12.20 11.01
N ASP A 358 -5.40 -11.57 11.11
CA ASP A 358 -5.59 -10.20 10.61
C ASP A 358 -4.82 -9.17 11.46
N ALA A 359 -4.75 -9.38 12.79
CA ALA A 359 -3.94 -8.56 13.68
C ALA A 359 -2.43 -8.72 13.39
N MET A 360 -2.00 -9.93 13.03
CA MET A 360 -0.62 -10.20 12.60
C MET A 360 -0.32 -9.55 11.24
N TYR A 361 -1.21 -9.67 10.25
CA TYR A 361 -1.07 -8.99 8.97
C TYR A 361 -0.97 -7.48 9.14
N ASN A 362 -1.84 -6.89 9.96
CA ASN A 362 -1.83 -5.46 10.24
C ASN A 362 -0.59 -4.99 11.02
N LEU A 363 -0.02 -5.82 11.92
CA LEU A 363 1.31 -5.60 12.50
C LEU A 363 2.41 -5.64 11.43
N GLY A 364 2.34 -6.59 10.50
CA GLY A 364 3.24 -6.66 9.35
C GLY A 364 3.22 -5.38 8.52
N VAL A 365 2.02 -4.86 8.22
CA VAL A 365 1.83 -3.58 7.51
C VAL A 365 2.40 -2.41 8.31
N ALA A 366 2.04 -2.27 9.59
CA ALA A 366 2.50 -1.17 10.43
C ALA A 366 4.03 -1.18 10.62
N TYR A 367 4.65 -2.36 10.80
CA TYR A 367 6.11 -2.46 10.85
C TYR A 367 6.78 -2.19 9.49
N GLY A 368 6.12 -2.52 8.38
CA GLY A 368 6.56 -2.12 7.03
C GLY A 368 6.57 -0.59 6.86
N GLU A 369 5.49 0.09 7.27
CA GLU A 369 5.39 1.56 7.29
C GLU A 369 6.46 2.21 8.20
N MET A 370 6.82 1.56 9.31
CA MET A 370 7.92 1.97 10.19
C MET A 370 9.33 1.59 9.68
N LEU A 371 9.45 0.99 8.49
CA LEU A 371 10.69 0.43 7.92
C LEU A 371 11.37 -0.64 8.81
N LYS A 372 10.66 -1.22 9.78
CA LYS A 372 11.10 -2.31 10.67
C LYS A 372 10.93 -3.66 9.97
N PHE A 373 11.58 -3.80 8.82
CA PHE A 373 11.34 -4.90 7.86
C PHE A 373 11.48 -6.31 8.43
N ASP A 374 12.38 -6.56 9.38
CA ASP A 374 12.53 -7.89 9.99
C ASP A 374 11.30 -8.29 10.83
N MET A 375 10.74 -7.34 11.59
CA MET A 375 9.49 -7.56 12.33
C MET A 375 8.30 -7.69 11.35
N ALA A 376 8.29 -6.92 10.27
CA ALA A 376 7.26 -7.01 9.24
C ALA A 376 7.24 -8.40 8.57
N ILE A 377 8.41 -8.96 8.23
CA ILE A 377 8.55 -10.31 7.68
C ILE A 377 7.98 -11.35 8.66
N VAL A 378 8.41 -11.34 9.93
CA VAL A 378 7.94 -12.28 10.95
C VAL A 378 6.41 -12.24 11.10
N PHE A 379 5.81 -11.05 11.16
CA PHE A 379 4.37 -10.91 11.33
C PHE A 379 3.56 -11.29 10.08
N TYR A 380 4.09 -11.09 8.86
CA TYR A 380 3.46 -11.62 7.65
C TYR A 380 3.59 -13.15 7.52
N GLU A 381 4.75 -13.72 7.87
CA GLU A 381 4.96 -15.18 7.86
C GLU A 381 4.05 -15.87 8.90
N LEU A 382 3.84 -15.26 10.07
CA LEU A 382 2.85 -15.71 11.06
C LEU A 382 1.40 -15.54 10.56
N ALA A 383 1.05 -14.40 9.97
CA ALA A 383 -0.29 -14.17 9.41
C ALA A 383 -0.63 -15.23 8.34
N PHE A 384 0.33 -15.55 7.46
CA PHE A 384 0.18 -16.60 6.45
C PHE A 384 0.15 -18.01 7.06
N HIS A 385 0.85 -18.26 8.17
CA HIS A 385 0.79 -19.55 8.87
C HIS A 385 -0.60 -19.85 9.44
N PHE A 386 -1.26 -18.85 10.03
CA PHE A 386 -2.61 -19.00 10.60
C PHE A 386 -3.74 -18.75 9.58
N ASN A 387 -3.46 -18.04 8.48
CA ASN A 387 -4.36 -17.90 7.33
C ASN A 387 -3.62 -18.13 6.00
N PRO A 388 -3.50 -19.39 5.53
CA PRO A 388 -2.88 -19.73 4.25
C PRO A 388 -3.57 -19.18 2.99
N HIS A 389 -4.69 -18.45 3.14
CA HIS A 389 -5.40 -17.78 2.04
C HIS A 389 -5.14 -16.26 2.02
N CYS A 390 -4.27 -15.72 2.88
CA CYS A 390 -3.87 -14.32 2.87
C CYS A 390 -2.86 -14.02 1.75
N ALA A 391 -3.34 -13.84 0.51
CA ALA A 391 -2.52 -13.46 -0.63
C ALA A 391 -1.81 -12.11 -0.43
N GLU A 392 -2.44 -11.21 0.33
CA GLU A 392 -1.95 -9.88 0.70
C GLU A 392 -0.66 -9.95 1.54
N ALA A 393 -0.54 -10.90 2.47
CA ALA A 393 0.69 -11.12 3.24
C ALA A 393 1.85 -11.56 2.32
N CYS A 394 1.59 -12.52 1.43
CA CYS A 394 2.56 -12.97 0.43
C CYS A 394 2.99 -11.84 -0.52
N ASN A 395 2.06 -11.00 -0.97
CA ASN A 395 2.40 -9.81 -1.78
C ASN A 395 3.36 -8.87 -1.03
N ASN A 396 3.06 -8.55 0.22
CA ASN A 396 3.82 -7.56 0.97
C ASN A 396 5.20 -8.11 1.41
N LEU A 397 5.31 -9.41 1.69
CA LEU A 397 6.60 -10.10 1.79
C LEU A 397 7.42 -9.96 0.50
N GLY A 398 6.79 -10.16 -0.66
CA GLY A 398 7.43 -9.97 -1.96
C GLY A 398 7.96 -8.55 -2.17
N VAL A 399 7.23 -7.53 -1.70
CA VAL A 399 7.68 -6.13 -1.74
C VAL A 399 8.93 -5.94 -0.88
N ILE A 400 8.92 -6.42 0.37
CA ILE A 400 10.07 -6.31 1.28
C ILE A 400 11.29 -7.09 0.75
N TYR A 401 11.11 -8.29 0.21
CA TYR A 401 12.22 -9.06 -0.38
C TYR A 401 12.80 -8.36 -1.63
N LYS A 402 11.97 -7.74 -2.47
CA LYS A 402 12.40 -6.90 -3.61
C LYS A 402 13.17 -5.67 -3.14
N ASP A 403 12.69 -4.96 -2.11
CA ASP A 403 13.40 -3.78 -1.55
C ASP A 403 14.69 -4.16 -0.81
N ARG A 404 14.83 -5.42 -0.38
CA ARG A 404 16.05 -6.03 0.14
C ARG A 404 16.97 -6.66 -0.92
N ASP A 405 16.75 -6.36 -2.21
CA ASP A 405 17.56 -6.86 -3.35
C ASP A 405 17.49 -8.40 -3.53
N ASN A 406 16.59 -9.09 -2.82
CA ASN A 406 16.38 -10.54 -2.93
C ASN A 406 15.24 -10.83 -3.91
N LEU A 407 15.55 -10.65 -5.19
CA LEU A 407 14.57 -10.73 -6.28
C LEU A 407 13.96 -12.12 -6.43
N ASP A 408 14.69 -13.20 -6.11
CA ASP A 408 14.19 -14.56 -6.28
C ASP A 408 13.14 -14.92 -5.21
N LYS A 409 13.39 -14.59 -3.94
CA LYS A 409 12.33 -14.67 -2.90
C LYS A 409 11.13 -13.77 -3.21
N ALA A 410 11.37 -12.60 -3.81
CA ALA A 410 10.27 -11.74 -4.23
C ALA A 410 9.39 -12.43 -5.29
N VAL A 411 9.99 -13.09 -6.29
CA VAL A 411 9.29 -13.90 -7.29
C VAL A 411 8.50 -15.04 -6.62
N GLU A 412 9.11 -15.79 -5.70
CA GLU A 412 8.44 -16.86 -4.94
C GLU A 412 7.20 -16.33 -4.21
N CYS A 413 7.34 -15.25 -3.44
CA CYS A 413 6.24 -14.64 -2.67
C CYS A 413 5.10 -14.12 -3.56
N TYR A 414 5.40 -13.48 -4.71
CA TYR A 414 4.35 -13.08 -5.66
C TYR A 414 3.69 -14.29 -6.34
N GLN A 415 4.44 -15.34 -6.68
CA GLN A 415 3.86 -16.56 -7.25
C GLN A 415 2.96 -17.28 -6.23
N MET A 416 3.31 -17.29 -4.95
CA MET A 416 2.43 -17.77 -3.88
C MET A 416 1.14 -16.94 -3.79
N ALA A 417 1.24 -15.61 -3.77
CA ALA A 417 0.06 -14.72 -3.78
C ALA A 417 -0.87 -14.99 -4.98
N LEU A 418 -0.30 -15.21 -6.17
CA LEU A 418 -1.04 -15.51 -7.39
C LEU A 418 -1.60 -16.93 -7.45
N SER A 419 -0.99 -17.90 -6.76
CA SER A 419 -1.56 -19.26 -6.63
C SER A 419 -2.85 -19.27 -5.80
N ILE A 420 -2.97 -18.34 -4.85
CA ILE A 420 -4.15 -18.14 -4.01
C ILE A 420 -5.19 -17.25 -4.74
N LYS A 421 -4.71 -16.22 -5.43
CA LYS A 421 -5.53 -15.16 -6.03
C LYS A 421 -5.02 -14.83 -7.45
N PRO A 422 -5.36 -15.63 -8.49
CA PRO A 422 -4.76 -15.50 -9.83
C PRO A 422 -4.89 -14.13 -10.50
N ASN A 423 -5.98 -13.40 -10.19
CA ASN A 423 -6.24 -12.06 -10.72
C ASN A 423 -5.82 -10.94 -9.74
N PHE A 424 -4.83 -11.17 -8.88
CA PHE A 424 -4.33 -10.14 -7.96
C PHE A 424 -3.46 -9.12 -8.69
N SER A 425 -4.07 -8.03 -9.16
CA SER A 425 -3.42 -7.02 -10.01
C SER A 425 -2.17 -6.40 -9.38
N GLN A 426 -2.14 -6.17 -8.06
CA GLN A 426 -0.93 -5.75 -7.34
C GLN A 426 0.23 -6.74 -7.52
N SER A 427 0.02 -8.03 -7.24
CA SER A 427 1.10 -9.04 -7.37
C SER A 427 1.50 -9.30 -8.82
N LEU A 428 0.56 -9.21 -9.77
CA LEU A 428 0.86 -9.27 -11.20
C LEU A 428 1.77 -8.11 -11.63
N ASN A 429 1.43 -6.87 -11.24
CA ASN A 429 2.27 -5.69 -11.48
C ASN A 429 3.65 -5.83 -10.83
N ASN A 430 3.70 -6.18 -9.55
CA ASN A 430 4.94 -6.27 -8.78
C ASN A 430 5.89 -7.36 -9.30
N LEU A 431 5.34 -8.52 -9.71
CA LEU A 431 6.10 -9.57 -10.39
C LEU A 431 6.64 -9.09 -11.75
N GLY A 432 5.83 -8.34 -12.50
CA GLY A 432 6.25 -7.69 -13.73
C GLY A 432 7.42 -6.71 -13.53
N VAL A 433 7.36 -5.87 -12.48
CA VAL A 433 8.45 -4.96 -12.09
C VAL A 433 9.72 -5.74 -11.73
N VAL A 434 9.64 -6.85 -10.99
CA VAL A 434 10.81 -7.71 -10.71
C VAL A 434 11.39 -8.29 -12.00
N TYR A 435 10.55 -8.76 -12.93
CA TYR A 435 11.01 -9.23 -14.24
C TYR A 435 11.66 -8.09 -15.08
N THR A 436 11.20 -6.84 -14.97
CA THR A 436 11.88 -5.67 -15.58
C THR A 436 13.26 -5.42 -14.95
N VAL A 437 13.41 -5.58 -13.64
CA VAL A 437 14.72 -5.49 -12.97
C VAL A 437 15.64 -6.62 -13.47
N GLN A 438 15.16 -7.86 -13.48
CA GLN A 438 15.86 -9.06 -13.99
C GLN A 438 16.09 -9.08 -15.52
N GLY A 439 15.56 -8.11 -16.28
CA GLY A 439 15.75 -8.02 -17.74
C GLY A 439 14.88 -8.98 -18.58
N LYS A 440 13.92 -9.66 -17.95
CA LYS A 440 12.98 -10.61 -18.59
C LYS A 440 11.79 -9.85 -19.19
N MET A 441 12.03 -9.03 -20.21
CA MET A 441 11.07 -7.99 -20.64
C MET A 441 9.74 -8.55 -21.18
N ASP A 442 9.74 -9.66 -21.91
CA ASP A 442 8.49 -10.30 -22.38
C ASP A 442 7.62 -10.80 -21.22
N ALA A 443 8.25 -11.42 -20.22
CA ALA A 443 7.58 -11.87 -19.02
C ALA A 443 7.04 -10.68 -18.19
N ALA A 444 7.81 -9.58 -18.12
CA ALA A 444 7.37 -8.34 -17.48
C ALA A 444 6.12 -7.76 -18.15
N ALA A 445 6.13 -7.62 -19.48
CA ALA A 445 4.98 -7.15 -20.25
C ALA A 445 3.75 -8.01 -19.98
N SER A 446 3.89 -9.34 -20.13
CA SER A 446 2.77 -10.27 -19.93
C SER A 446 2.18 -10.23 -18.51
N MET A 447 2.97 -10.00 -17.47
CA MET A 447 2.44 -9.86 -16.10
C MET A 447 1.75 -8.51 -15.89
N ILE A 448 2.30 -7.41 -16.41
CA ILE A 448 1.69 -6.08 -16.26
C ILE A 448 0.40 -5.96 -17.10
N GLU A 449 0.38 -6.52 -18.31
CA GLU A 449 -0.83 -6.62 -19.14
C GLU A 449 -1.93 -7.44 -18.45
N LYS A 450 -1.58 -8.56 -17.80
CA LYS A 450 -2.52 -9.31 -16.95
C LYS A 450 -3.00 -8.49 -15.74
N ALA A 451 -2.15 -7.67 -15.13
CA ALA A 451 -2.55 -6.77 -14.04
C ALA A 451 -3.62 -5.77 -14.51
N ILE A 452 -3.45 -5.22 -15.73
CA ILE A 452 -4.39 -4.31 -16.37
C ILE A 452 -5.70 -5.02 -16.75
N VAL A 453 -5.65 -6.25 -17.27
CA VAL A 453 -6.86 -7.05 -17.55
C VAL A 453 -7.61 -7.40 -16.26
N ALA A 454 -6.90 -7.71 -15.17
CA ALA A 454 -7.47 -8.00 -13.87
C ALA A 454 -8.05 -6.75 -13.16
N ASN A 455 -7.46 -5.58 -13.37
CA ASN A 455 -8.02 -4.30 -12.94
C ASN A 455 -7.71 -3.15 -13.93
N PRO A 456 -8.63 -2.82 -14.85
CA PRO A 456 -8.45 -1.72 -15.81
C PRO A 456 -8.35 -0.32 -15.17
N THR A 457 -8.62 -0.16 -13.88
CA THR A 457 -8.43 1.11 -13.14
C THR A 457 -7.15 1.13 -12.29
N TYR A 458 -6.25 0.14 -12.44
CA TYR A 458 -4.97 0.15 -11.73
C TYR A 458 -3.93 1.03 -12.44
N ALA A 459 -3.98 2.34 -12.18
CA ALA A 459 -3.14 3.35 -12.82
C ALA A 459 -1.64 3.03 -12.80
N GLU A 460 -1.12 2.47 -11.70
CA GLU A 460 0.31 2.14 -11.55
C GLU A 460 0.82 1.14 -12.61
N ALA A 461 0.00 0.14 -12.96
CA ALA A 461 0.36 -0.84 -13.98
C ALA A 461 0.57 -0.18 -15.36
N TYR A 462 -0.23 0.82 -15.71
CA TYR A 462 -0.02 1.62 -16.93
C TYR A 462 1.27 2.44 -16.90
N ASN A 463 1.66 3.01 -15.74
CA ASN A 463 2.96 3.66 -15.59
C ASN A 463 4.11 2.65 -15.78
N ASN A 464 4.00 1.47 -15.17
CA ASN A 464 5.06 0.46 -15.22
C ASN A 464 5.19 -0.18 -16.61
N LEU A 465 4.08 -0.34 -17.33
CA LEU A 465 4.07 -0.71 -18.76
C LEU A 465 4.74 0.38 -19.62
N GLY A 466 4.44 1.67 -19.35
CA GLY A 466 5.09 2.79 -20.03
C GLY A 466 6.60 2.85 -19.80
N VAL A 467 7.06 2.51 -18.58
CA VAL A 467 8.49 2.37 -18.26
C VAL A 467 9.13 1.24 -19.08
N LEU A 468 8.46 0.09 -19.16
CA LEU A 468 8.94 -1.06 -19.93
C LEU A 468 9.04 -0.75 -21.45
N TYR A 469 8.01 -0.12 -22.03
CA TYR A 469 8.03 0.30 -23.43
C TYR A 469 9.08 1.37 -23.72
N ARG A 470 9.28 2.34 -22.80
CA ARG A 470 10.34 3.36 -22.91
C ARG A 470 11.72 2.70 -22.95
N ASP A 471 11.97 1.78 -22.03
CA ASP A 471 13.26 1.11 -21.92
C ASP A 471 13.50 0.17 -23.12
N ALA A 472 12.46 -0.43 -23.70
CA ALA A 472 12.51 -1.14 -24.98
C ALA A 472 12.65 -0.23 -26.22
N GLY A 473 12.65 1.10 -26.08
CA GLY A 473 12.75 2.06 -27.18
C GLY A 473 11.42 2.41 -27.88
N ASN A 474 10.30 1.79 -27.50
CA ASN A 474 8.98 2.00 -28.08
C ASN A 474 8.30 3.26 -27.49
N ILE A 475 8.87 4.44 -27.71
CA ILE A 475 8.49 5.68 -26.99
C ILE A 475 7.03 6.11 -27.20
N SER A 476 6.43 5.91 -28.38
CA SER A 476 5.01 6.25 -28.61
C SER A 476 4.09 5.49 -27.67
N LEU A 477 4.25 4.15 -27.61
CA LEU A 477 3.50 3.29 -26.69
C LEU A 477 3.77 3.64 -25.22
N ALA A 478 4.99 4.08 -24.89
CA ALA A 478 5.31 4.58 -23.56
C ALA A 478 4.48 5.84 -23.20
N VAL A 479 4.46 6.85 -24.09
CA VAL A 479 3.66 8.08 -23.90
C VAL A 479 2.18 7.75 -23.79
N GLU A 480 1.66 6.87 -24.66
CA GLU A 480 0.26 6.41 -24.62
C GLU A 480 -0.08 5.73 -23.28
N ALA A 481 0.79 4.84 -22.77
CA ALA A 481 0.59 4.17 -21.50
C ALA A 481 0.61 5.15 -20.31
N TYR A 482 1.53 6.12 -20.27
CA TYR A 482 1.50 7.19 -19.26
C TYR A 482 0.24 8.06 -19.39
N GLU A 483 -0.29 8.28 -20.60
CA GLU A 483 -1.55 9.00 -20.79
C GLU A 483 -2.78 8.20 -20.35
N GLN A 484 -2.79 6.88 -20.42
CA GLN A 484 -3.86 6.08 -19.79
C GLN A 484 -3.76 6.15 -18.26
N CYS A 485 -2.55 6.06 -17.70
CA CYS A 485 -2.32 6.26 -16.27
C CYS A 485 -2.88 7.62 -15.79
N LEU A 486 -2.55 8.70 -16.50
CA LEU A 486 -2.98 10.07 -16.19
C LEU A 486 -4.47 10.38 -16.48
N LYS A 487 -5.22 9.47 -17.11
CA LYS A 487 -6.70 9.55 -17.19
C LYS A 487 -7.37 8.93 -15.96
N ILE A 488 -6.71 7.96 -15.32
CA ILE A 488 -7.20 7.24 -14.15
C ILE A 488 -6.78 7.98 -12.86
N ASP A 489 -5.50 8.39 -12.79
CA ASP A 489 -4.90 9.19 -11.73
C ASP A 489 -4.23 10.44 -12.34
N PRO A 490 -4.96 11.56 -12.48
CA PRO A 490 -4.45 12.78 -13.11
C PRO A 490 -3.25 13.40 -12.38
N ASP A 491 -3.10 13.15 -11.08
CA ASP A 491 -2.03 13.72 -10.25
C ASP A 491 -0.89 12.71 -9.98
N SER A 492 -0.89 11.59 -10.71
CA SER A 492 0.17 10.58 -10.67
C SER A 492 1.55 11.17 -10.98
N ARG A 493 2.34 11.44 -9.93
CA ARG A 493 3.69 12.02 -10.04
C ARG A 493 4.56 11.22 -11.01
N ASN A 494 4.59 9.89 -10.85
CA ASN A 494 5.47 9.02 -11.61
C ASN A 494 5.12 9.03 -13.11
N ALA A 495 3.85 8.86 -13.48
CA ALA A 495 3.44 8.90 -14.88
C ALA A 495 3.60 10.30 -15.50
N GLY A 496 3.31 11.36 -14.75
CA GLY A 496 3.55 12.73 -15.18
C GLY A 496 5.02 12.98 -15.51
N GLN A 497 5.93 12.66 -14.59
CA GLN A 497 7.37 12.88 -14.77
C GLN A 497 7.97 11.96 -15.84
N ASN A 498 7.59 10.67 -15.87
CA ASN A 498 8.03 9.73 -16.90
C ASN A 498 7.54 10.14 -18.31
N ARG A 499 6.31 10.68 -18.43
CA ARG A 499 5.80 11.22 -19.70
C ARG A 499 6.57 12.45 -20.15
N LEU A 500 6.85 13.40 -19.24
CA LEU A 500 7.69 14.56 -19.56
C LEU A 500 9.06 14.13 -20.08
N LEU A 501 9.73 13.20 -19.39
CA LEU A 501 10.99 12.62 -19.83
C LEU A 501 10.86 11.98 -21.23
N ALA A 502 9.86 11.13 -21.44
CA ALA A 502 9.64 10.41 -22.70
C ALA A 502 9.44 11.32 -23.91
N LEU A 503 8.75 12.46 -23.74
CA LEU A 503 8.51 13.41 -24.83
C LEU A 503 9.81 14.05 -25.38
N ASN A 504 10.88 14.13 -24.59
CA ASN A 504 12.18 14.66 -25.05
C ASN A 504 12.84 13.78 -26.13
N TYR A 505 12.45 12.51 -26.28
CA TYR A 505 12.97 11.64 -27.34
C TYR A 505 12.26 11.87 -28.69
N ILE A 506 11.10 12.55 -28.71
CA ILE A 506 10.26 12.74 -29.91
C ILE A 506 10.26 14.20 -30.40
N TYR A 507 10.18 15.18 -29.49
CA TYR A 507 9.95 16.58 -29.87
C TYR A 507 11.27 17.31 -30.15
N GLU A 508 11.58 17.54 -31.44
CA GLU A 508 12.80 18.26 -31.88
C GLU A 508 12.75 19.78 -31.66
N GLY A 509 11.70 20.32 -31.03
CA GLY A 509 11.51 21.76 -30.76
C GLY A 509 10.86 22.57 -31.89
N ALA A 510 10.01 21.94 -32.70
CA ALA A 510 9.25 22.61 -33.76
C ALA A 510 8.08 23.47 -33.23
N ASP A 511 7.58 23.17 -32.02
CA ASP A 511 6.49 23.89 -31.35
C ASP A 511 6.75 24.00 -29.83
N ASP A 512 5.89 24.75 -29.14
CA ASP A 512 5.94 24.94 -27.69
C ASP A 512 5.30 23.79 -26.88
N LYS A 513 4.71 22.77 -27.51
CA LYS A 513 3.82 21.79 -26.84
C LYS A 513 4.53 21.05 -25.70
N LEU A 514 5.82 20.78 -25.85
CA LEU A 514 6.63 20.19 -24.79
C LEU A 514 6.82 21.15 -23.60
N TYR A 515 7.07 22.43 -23.84
CA TYR A 515 7.19 23.46 -22.80
C TYR A 515 5.87 23.67 -22.06
N GLU A 516 4.75 23.82 -22.80
CA GLU A 516 3.41 23.97 -22.23
C GLU A 516 3.06 22.76 -21.33
N THR A 517 3.39 21.54 -21.78
CA THR A 517 3.18 20.32 -20.99
C THR A 517 3.99 20.31 -19.67
N HIS A 518 5.24 20.77 -19.68
CA HIS A 518 6.04 20.91 -18.44
C HIS A 518 5.44 21.95 -17.51
N ARG A 519 5.10 23.14 -18.03
CA ARG A 519 4.56 24.25 -17.23
C ARG A 519 3.23 23.88 -16.58
N ASP A 520 2.35 23.19 -17.29
CA ASP A 520 1.03 22.81 -16.77
C ASP A 520 1.07 21.53 -15.90
N TRP A 521 2.14 20.72 -15.97
CA TRP A 521 2.49 19.78 -14.89
C TRP A 521 2.93 20.55 -13.64
N GLY A 522 3.87 21.48 -13.76
CA GLY A 522 4.44 22.23 -12.64
C GLY A 522 3.41 23.07 -11.87
N ARG A 523 2.50 23.76 -12.59
CA ARG A 523 1.37 24.50 -12.01
C ARG A 523 0.36 23.65 -11.23
N ARG A 524 0.23 22.35 -11.57
CA ARG A 524 -0.61 21.41 -10.80
C ARG A 524 0.15 20.86 -9.61
N PHE A 525 1.35 20.34 -9.84
CA PHE A 525 2.20 19.76 -8.81
C PHE A 525 2.52 20.73 -7.67
N LEU A 526 2.72 22.03 -7.97
CA LEU A 526 2.93 23.08 -6.98
C LEU A 526 1.80 23.19 -5.94
N ARG A 527 0.56 22.80 -6.27
CA ARG A 527 -0.60 22.87 -5.37
C ARG A 527 -0.56 21.81 -4.25
N LEU A 528 0.28 20.78 -4.38
CA LEU A 528 0.41 19.68 -3.41
C LEU A 528 1.35 20.03 -2.23
N PHE A 529 2.06 21.17 -2.33
CA PHE A 529 3.12 21.58 -1.42
C PHE A 529 2.89 23.02 -0.93
N PRO A 530 2.97 23.30 0.39
CA PRO A 530 2.92 24.67 0.90
C PRO A 530 4.21 25.41 0.50
N GLN A 531 4.09 26.66 0.02
CA GLN A 531 5.23 27.45 -0.43
C GLN A 531 5.70 28.45 0.65
N TYR A 532 7.01 28.59 0.84
CA TYR A 532 7.60 29.68 1.61
C TYR A 532 7.77 30.94 0.74
N ASN A 533 7.50 32.10 1.34
CA ASN A 533 7.51 33.42 0.69
C ASN A 533 8.49 34.42 1.35
N SER A 534 9.23 33.96 2.37
CA SER A 534 10.06 34.79 3.25
C SER A 534 11.24 33.98 3.77
N TRP A 535 12.42 34.62 3.91
CA TRP A 535 13.68 33.98 4.25
C TRP A 535 14.52 34.91 5.13
N ASP A 536 15.09 34.39 6.21
CA ASP A 536 15.88 35.15 7.19
C ASP A 536 17.37 35.25 6.80
N ASN A 537 17.69 34.95 5.54
CA ASN A 537 19.04 34.99 4.98
C ASN A 537 19.48 36.46 4.82
N ILE A 538 20.56 36.85 5.52
CA ILE A 538 21.06 38.23 5.53
C ILE A 538 21.46 38.67 4.10
N LYS A 539 20.80 39.71 3.57
CA LYS A 539 21.05 40.33 2.24
C LYS A 539 22.34 41.16 2.19
N ASP A 540 23.47 40.55 2.50
CA ASP A 540 24.80 41.08 2.19
C ASP A 540 25.25 40.50 0.83
N PRO A 541 25.51 41.32 -0.21
CA PRO A 541 25.89 40.82 -1.53
C PRO A 541 27.22 40.06 -1.61
N GLU A 542 28.16 40.32 -0.69
CA GLU A 542 29.56 39.87 -0.77
C GLU A 542 29.98 38.87 0.33
N ARG A 543 29.17 38.67 1.38
CA ARG A 543 29.43 37.65 2.42
C ARG A 543 29.64 36.24 1.86
N PRO A 544 30.27 35.31 2.62
CA PRO A 544 30.23 33.88 2.31
C PRO A 544 28.80 33.35 2.14
N LEU A 545 28.60 32.46 1.17
CA LEU A 545 27.31 31.85 0.85
C LEU A 545 27.25 30.40 1.32
N VAL A 546 26.04 29.93 1.64
CA VAL A 546 25.75 28.52 1.87
C VAL A 546 25.05 27.95 0.64
N ILE A 547 25.75 27.06 -0.08
CA ILE A 547 25.23 26.39 -1.29
C ILE A 547 24.82 24.96 -0.92
N ALA A 548 23.62 24.56 -1.32
CA ALA A 548 23.16 23.18 -1.20
C ALA A 548 23.07 22.48 -2.55
N TYR A 549 23.45 21.21 -2.60
CA TYR A 549 23.20 20.31 -3.73
C TYR A 549 22.28 19.15 -3.29
N VAL A 550 21.18 18.93 -4.01
CA VAL A 550 20.23 17.82 -3.75
C VAL A 550 20.17 16.85 -4.92
N SER A 551 20.32 15.56 -4.63
CA SER A 551 20.23 14.47 -5.63
C SER A 551 20.07 13.10 -4.98
N PRO A 552 19.39 12.13 -5.63
CA PRO A 552 19.54 10.71 -5.32
C PRO A 552 20.81 10.08 -5.92
N ASP A 553 21.54 10.79 -6.78
CA ASP A 553 22.53 10.21 -7.69
C ASP A 553 23.99 10.31 -7.24
N TYR A 554 24.23 10.47 -5.94
CA TYR A 554 25.59 10.48 -5.36
C TYR A 554 26.24 9.08 -5.25
N PHE A 555 25.89 8.15 -6.15
CA PHE A 555 26.52 6.84 -6.31
C PHE A 555 27.15 6.77 -7.71
N THR A 556 27.55 5.59 -8.20
CA THR A 556 28.08 5.40 -9.56
C THR A 556 26.97 5.57 -10.62
N HIS A 557 26.59 6.83 -10.86
CA HIS A 557 25.57 7.26 -11.83
C HIS A 557 26.10 8.40 -12.74
N SER A 558 25.38 8.73 -13.81
CA SER A 558 25.76 9.78 -14.77
C SER A 558 26.04 11.13 -14.10
N VAL A 559 25.09 11.63 -13.28
CA VAL A 559 25.21 12.92 -12.57
C VAL A 559 26.49 12.99 -11.72
N SER A 560 26.86 11.87 -11.10
CA SER A 560 28.00 11.77 -10.19
C SER A 560 29.34 12.18 -10.83
N TYR A 561 29.54 11.94 -12.13
CA TYR A 561 30.78 12.27 -12.82
C TYR A 561 30.99 13.77 -13.02
N PHE A 562 29.96 14.59 -12.81
CA PHE A 562 30.01 16.03 -13.05
C PHE A 562 29.86 16.89 -11.79
N ILE A 563 29.04 16.45 -10.82
CA ILE A 563 28.96 17.12 -9.50
C ILE A 563 30.24 16.95 -8.66
N GLU A 564 31.09 15.97 -9.02
CA GLU A 564 32.39 15.75 -8.40
C GLU A 564 33.31 17.00 -8.44
N ALA A 565 33.26 17.79 -9.53
CA ALA A 565 34.09 18.99 -9.66
C ALA A 565 33.71 20.09 -8.65
N PRO A 566 32.44 20.57 -8.54
CA PRO A 566 32.04 21.48 -7.46
C PRO A 566 32.31 20.95 -6.05
N ILE A 567 32.04 19.67 -5.78
CA ILE A 567 32.31 19.05 -4.46
C ILE A 567 33.78 19.18 -4.06
N ILE A 568 34.71 19.01 -5.02
CA ILE A 568 36.16 19.05 -4.76
C ILE A 568 36.74 20.47 -4.78
N TYR A 569 36.32 21.32 -5.72
CA TYR A 569 37.04 22.55 -6.10
C TYR A 569 36.41 23.87 -5.61
N HIS A 570 35.28 23.83 -4.89
CA HIS A 570 34.73 25.05 -4.29
C HIS A 570 35.72 25.71 -3.31
N ASP A 571 35.70 27.04 -3.23
CA ASP A 571 36.33 27.75 -2.12
C ASP A 571 35.43 27.68 -0.87
N TYR A 572 35.60 26.64 -0.07
CA TYR A 572 34.82 26.40 1.16
C TYR A 572 34.92 27.54 2.21
N ALA A 573 35.85 28.50 2.08
CA ALA A 573 35.89 29.69 2.93
C ALA A 573 34.84 30.74 2.53
N ASN A 574 34.51 30.84 1.23
CA ASN A 574 33.52 31.78 0.68
C ASN A 574 32.21 31.10 0.25
N TYR A 575 32.20 29.77 0.10
CA TYR A 575 31.10 28.97 -0.42
C TYR A 575 30.98 27.67 0.40
N LYS A 576 30.28 27.72 1.54
CA LYS A 576 30.07 26.55 2.38
C LYS A 576 29.12 25.57 1.68
N VAL A 577 29.62 24.40 1.31
CA VAL A 577 28.84 23.36 0.62
C VAL A 577 28.05 22.49 1.60
N VAL A 578 26.77 22.29 1.32
CA VAL A 578 25.88 21.32 1.96
C VAL A 578 25.39 20.32 0.91
N VAL A 579 25.32 19.04 1.25
CA VAL A 579 24.82 17.98 0.36
C VAL A 579 23.63 17.25 0.99
N TYR A 580 22.53 17.22 0.26
CA TYR A 580 21.30 16.50 0.60
C TYR A 580 21.21 15.23 -0.26
N SER A 581 21.66 14.12 0.32
CA SER A 581 21.79 12.81 -0.31
C SER A 581 20.49 12.01 -0.22
N ALA A 582 19.81 11.78 -1.34
CA ALA A 582 18.64 10.90 -1.41
C ALA A 582 19.03 9.48 -1.91
N VAL A 583 20.29 9.09 -1.76
CA VAL A 583 20.83 7.78 -2.19
C VAL A 583 20.18 6.65 -1.40
N VAL A 584 19.68 5.63 -2.10
CA VAL A 584 19.05 4.44 -1.48
C VAL A 584 20.10 3.48 -0.89
N LYS A 585 21.19 3.25 -1.63
CA LYS A 585 22.24 2.26 -1.33
C LYS A 585 23.59 2.89 -1.66
N ALA A 586 24.31 3.34 -0.63
CA ALA A 586 25.58 4.05 -0.78
C ALA A 586 26.69 3.13 -1.31
N ASP A 587 27.52 3.63 -2.23
CA ASP A 587 28.65 2.90 -2.80
C ASP A 587 30.01 3.56 -2.47
N ALA A 588 31.09 3.06 -3.05
CA ALA A 588 32.43 3.63 -2.87
C ALA A 588 32.53 5.10 -3.30
N LYS A 589 31.77 5.52 -4.32
CA LYS A 589 31.70 6.92 -4.77
C LYS A 589 30.89 7.77 -3.79
N THR A 590 29.76 7.28 -3.25
CA THR A 590 28.97 7.97 -2.22
C THR A 590 29.82 8.28 -0.98
N ASN A 591 30.51 7.26 -0.47
CA ASN A 591 31.39 7.40 0.68
C ASN A 591 32.50 8.43 0.39
N ARG A 592 33.18 8.32 -0.77
CA ARG A 592 34.22 9.27 -1.21
C ARG A 592 33.72 10.71 -1.32
N PHE A 593 32.47 10.96 -1.74
CA PHE A 593 31.89 12.30 -1.76
C PHE A 593 31.60 12.83 -0.37
N ARG A 594 30.94 12.06 0.50
CA ARG A 594 30.68 12.44 1.90
C ARG A 594 31.97 12.80 2.62
N ASP A 595 32.98 11.93 2.51
CA ASP A 595 34.25 12.11 3.20
C ASP A 595 35.03 13.34 2.68
N ARG A 596 34.87 13.71 1.40
CA ARG A 596 35.39 14.97 0.82
C ARG A 596 34.67 16.20 1.35
N VAL A 597 33.33 16.21 1.32
CA VAL A 597 32.52 17.33 1.82
C VAL A 597 32.82 17.61 3.29
N LEU A 598 32.84 16.58 4.12
CA LEU A 598 33.13 16.70 5.55
C LEU A 598 34.58 17.16 5.80
N LYS A 599 35.58 16.62 5.08
CA LYS A 599 36.99 17.02 5.21
C LYS A 599 37.23 18.49 4.83
N ASN A 600 36.46 19.02 3.89
CA ASN A 600 36.55 20.42 3.46
C ASN A 600 35.75 21.39 4.36
N GLY A 601 35.07 20.92 5.41
CA GLY A 601 34.26 21.76 6.31
C GLY A 601 32.82 22.00 5.85
N GLY A 602 32.36 21.27 4.83
CA GLY A 602 30.96 21.25 4.40
C GLY A 602 30.07 20.43 5.33
N THR A 603 28.88 20.09 4.86
CA THR A 603 27.90 19.30 5.63
C THR A 603 27.20 18.28 4.73
N TRP A 604 27.04 17.04 5.21
CA TRP A 604 26.34 15.97 4.50
C TRP A 604 25.11 15.55 5.29
N ARG A 605 23.96 15.43 4.61
CA ARG A 605 22.69 14.98 5.18
C ARG A 605 22.09 13.91 4.28
N ASP A 606 21.93 12.71 4.79
CA ASP A 606 21.17 11.67 4.12
C ASP A 606 19.66 11.89 4.40
N ILE A 607 18.87 11.95 3.32
CA ILE A 607 17.45 12.31 3.30
C ILE A 607 16.56 11.28 2.59
N TYR A 608 17.09 10.10 2.29
CA TYR A 608 16.27 9.00 1.78
C TYR A 608 15.21 8.60 2.84
N GLY A 609 13.97 8.36 2.40
CA GLY A 609 12.83 8.09 3.29
C GLY A 609 12.26 9.30 4.04
N ILE A 610 12.88 10.48 3.99
CA ILE A 610 12.36 11.70 4.65
C ILE A 610 11.34 12.41 3.74
N ASP A 611 10.18 12.75 4.30
CA ASP A 611 9.15 13.57 3.64
C ASP A 611 9.71 14.91 3.11
N GLU A 612 9.32 15.29 1.90
CA GLU A 612 9.87 16.45 1.19
C GLU A 612 9.59 17.79 1.91
N LYS A 613 8.52 17.91 2.71
CA LYS A 613 8.20 19.12 3.49
C LYS A 613 9.08 19.20 4.75
N LYS A 614 9.43 18.06 5.35
CA LYS A 614 10.46 17.97 6.39
C LYS A 614 11.86 18.29 5.83
N VAL A 615 12.21 17.79 4.64
CA VAL A 615 13.47 18.18 3.96
C VAL A 615 13.50 19.69 3.67
N ALA A 616 12.37 20.27 3.22
CA ALA A 616 12.27 21.72 3.03
C ALA A 616 12.49 22.51 4.32
N SER A 617 12.09 21.97 5.48
CA SER A 617 12.36 22.57 6.79
C SER A 617 13.86 22.53 7.14
N LEU A 618 14.54 21.39 6.94
CA LEU A 618 15.99 21.25 7.14
C LEU A 618 16.80 22.24 6.28
N VAL A 619 16.37 22.52 5.05
CA VAL A 619 17.00 23.52 4.16
C VAL A 619 16.89 24.95 4.73
N ARG A 620 15.82 25.27 5.45
CA ARG A 620 15.68 26.56 6.15
C ARG A 620 16.52 26.62 7.42
N GLU A 621 16.59 25.53 8.18
CA GLU A 621 17.42 25.41 9.38
C GLU A 621 18.92 25.57 9.06
N ASP A 622 19.40 24.98 7.97
CA ASP A 622 20.78 25.13 7.47
C ASP A 622 21.07 26.52 6.87
N LYS A 623 20.04 27.37 6.71
CA LYS A 623 20.10 28.70 6.09
C LYS A 623 20.77 28.69 4.72
N ILE A 624 20.36 27.73 3.88
CA ILE A 624 20.80 27.65 2.49
C ILE A 624 20.44 28.94 1.74
N ASP A 625 21.42 29.53 1.05
CA ASP A 625 21.24 30.71 0.22
C ASP A 625 20.84 30.33 -1.22
N ILE A 626 21.53 29.32 -1.76
CA ILE A 626 21.34 28.83 -3.13
C ILE A 626 21.17 27.31 -3.07
N LEU A 627 19.99 26.83 -3.47
CA LEU A 627 19.68 25.40 -3.53
C LEU A 627 19.71 24.91 -4.98
N VAL A 628 20.54 23.91 -5.26
CA VAL A 628 20.78 23.36 -6.59
C VAL A 628 20.25 21.94 -6.68
N GLU A 629 19.29 21.74 -7.57
CA GLU A 629 18.62 20.47 -7.85
C GLU A 629 19.29 19.79 -9.07
N LEU A 630 19.62 18.50 -8.95
CA LEU A 630 20.47 17.77 -9.90
C LEU A 630 19.78 16.61 -10.64
N THR A 631 18.44 16.53 -10.64
CA THR A 631 17.69 15.32 -11.02
C THR A 631 16.56 15.59 -12.03
N GLY A 632 15.86 16.73 -11.91
CA GLY A 632 14.67 17.06 -12.69
C GLY A 632 13.61 15.95 -12.69
N HIS A 633 13.07 15.61 -13.87
CA HIS A 633 12.02 14.59 -14.02
C HIS A 633 12.55 13.15 -14.17
N THR A 634 13.70 12.84 -13.58
CA THR A 634 14.21 11.46 -13.47
C THR A 634 13.87 10.84 -12.11
N ALA A 635 14.22 9.56 -11.90
CA ALA A 635 13.75 8.78 -10.74
C ALA A 635 14.21 9.36 -9.39
N ASN A 636 13.41 9.18 -8.34
CA ASN A 636 13.74 9.56 -6.96
C ASN A 636 14.12 11.04 -6.72
N ASN A 637 13.78 11.94 -7.66
CA ASN A 637 13.97 13.39 -7.56
C ASN A 637 13.36 14.01 -6.28
N LYS A 638 13.76 15.25 -5.98
CA LYS A 638 13.27 16.03 -4.83
C LYS A 638 12.51 17.30 -5.24
N LEU A 639 11.82 17.25 -6.38
CA LEU A 639 11.07 18.39 -6.92
C LEU A 639 9.89 18.85 -6.04
N GLY A 640 9.36 18.00 -5.15
CA GLY A 640 8.36 18.41 -4.15
C GLY A 640 8.95 19.34 -3.10
N MET A 641 10.19 19.08 -2.70
CA MET A 641 10.94 19.97 -1.79
C MET A 641 11.25 21.31 -2.49
N MET A 642 11.61 21.30 -3.78
CA MET A 642 11.75 22.53 -4.58
C MET A 642 10.43 23.29 -4.77
N ALA A 643 9.29 22.59 -4.80
CA ALA A 643 7.96 23.21 -4.86
C ALA A 643 7.58 23.95 -3.56
N CYS A 644 8.16 23.57 -2.41
CA CYS A 644 8.04 24.36 -1.18
C CYS A 644 8.81 25.69 -1.21
N ARG A 645 9.77 25.88 -2.14
CA ARG A 645 10.69 27.04 -2.16
C ARG A 645 11.42 27.35 -0.83
N PRO A 646 12.06 26.37 -0.17
CA PRO A 646 12.70 26.60 1.11
C PRO A 646 13.89 27.58 1.08
N ALA A 647 14.65 27.64 -0.02
CA ALA A 647 15.77 28.56 -0.19
C ALA A 647 15.37 29.84 -0.98
N PRO A 648 16.00 31.00 -0.73
CA PRO A 648 15.69 32.26 -1.40
C PRO A 648 16.11 32.32 -2.87
N VAL A 649 17.05 31.48 -3.30
CA VAL A 649 17.41 31.25 -4.71
C VAL A 649 17.39 29.75 -4.99
N GLN A 650 16.68 29.34 -6.05
CA GLN A 650 16.57 27.94 -6.45
C GLN A 650 17.04 27.72 -7.89
N VAL A 651 17.87 26.68 -8.09
CA VAL A 651 18.54 26.39 -9.36
C VAL A 651 18.31 24.92 -9.73
N THR A 652 18.17 24.62 -11.01
CA THR A 652 18.28 23.26 -11.54
C THR A 652 19.47 23.13 -12.48
N TRP A 653 20.15 21.98 -12.46
CA TRP A 653 21.31 21.69 -13.29
C TRP A 653 21.36 20.19 -13.64
N ILE A 654 21.95 19.90 -14.79
CA ILE A 654 22.48 18.63 -15.27
C ILE A 654 21.57 17.39 -15.40
N GLY A 655 20.79 16.99 -14.40
CA GLY A 655 20.08 15.71 -14.40
C GLY A 655 18.97 15.58 -15.44
N TYR A 656 18.55 16.71 -16.02
CA TYR A 656 17.43 16.78 -16.94
C TYR A 656 17.67 17.80 -18.08
N PRO A 657 17.39 17.46 -19.35
CA PRO A 657 17.83 18.23 -20.52
C PRO A 657 16.87 19.37 -20.91
N ASN A 658 15.94 19.75 -20.03
CA ASN A 658 14.84 20.66 -20.33
C ASN A 658 14.39 21.45 -19.08
N THR A 659 13.35 22.28 -19.22
CA THR A 659 12.64 22.93 -18.09
C THR A 659 12.07 21.90 -17.11
N THR A 660 12.09 22.20 -15.81
CA THR A 660 11.35 21.45 -14.77
C THR A 660 9.86 21.79 -14.75
N GLY A 661 9.46 22.86 -15.44
CA GLY A 661 8.10 23.40 -15.41
C GLY A 661 7.69 24.07 -14.10
N LEU A 662 8.52 24.02 -13.04
CA LEU A 662 8.15 24.53 -11.72
C LEU A 662 8.37 26.05 -11.60
N PRO A 663 7.31 26.85 -11.33
CA PRO A 663 7.45 28.30 -11.18
C PRO A 663 8.39 28.71 -10.03
N THR A 664 8.59 27.84 -9.02
CA THR A 664 9.45 28.09 -7.86
C THR A 664 10.95 27.96 -8.13
N ILE A 665 11.38 27.46 -9.30
CA ILE A 665 12.81 27.40 -9.66
C ILE A 665 13.16 28.66 -10.45
N ASP A 666 14.22 29.36 -10.00
CA ASP A 666 14.61 30.64 -10.56
C ASP A 666 15.42 30.46 -11.85
N TYR A 667 16.43 29.58 -11.79
CA TYR A 667 17.50 29.47 -12.79
C TYR A 667 17.73 28.03 -13.27
N ARG A 668 18.11 27.88 -14.54
CA ARG A 668 18.63 26.63 -15.11
C ARG A 668 20.04 26.87 -15.64
N ILE A 669 21.01 26.07 -15.18
CA ILE A 669 22.40 26.18 -15.61
C ILE A 669 22.58 25.45 -16.95
N THR A 670 23.16 26.17 -17.91
CA THR A 670 23.44 25.73 -19.29
C THR A 670 24.68 26.47 -19.83
N ASP A 671 24.95 26.41 -21.13
CA ASP A 671 25.98 27.20 -21.82
C ASP A 671 25.48 27.72 -23.18
N ALA A 672 26.28 28.55 -23.85
CA ALA A 672 25.91 29.19 -25.12
C ALA A 672 25.98 28.24 -26.35
N LEU A 673 26.37 26.98 -26.18
CA LEU A 673 26.44 25.96 -27.23
C LEU A 673 25.25 24.98 -27.13
N ALA A 674 24.88 24.59 -25.92
CA ALA A 674 23.70 23.77 -25.63
C ALA A 674 22.41 24.60 -25.76
N ASP A 675 22.37 25.80 -25.18
CA ASP A 675 21.31 26.78 -25.34
C ASP A 675 21.87 28.09 -25.92
N PRO A 676 21.89 28.26 -27.26
CA PRO A 676 22.25 29.54 -27.90
C PRO A 676 21.48 30.74 -27.33
N VAL A 677 22.04 31.95 -27.43
CA VAL A 677 21.41 33.17 -26.87
C VAL A 677 20.06 33.47 -27.54
N ASP A 678 19.94 33.11 -28.81
CA ASP A 678 18.75 33.18 -29.67
C ASP A 678 17.91 31.88 -29.67
N THR A 679 18.11 30.98 -28.71
CA THR A 679 17.32 29.74 -28.59
C THR A 679 15.82 30.02 -28.53
N LYS A 680 15.04 29.24 -29.30
CA LYS A 680 13.58 29.29 -29.29
C LYS A 680 12.95 28.40 -28.21
N GLN A 681 13.73 27.51 -27.59
CA GLN A 681 13.23 26.59 -26.56
C GLN A 681 12.86 27.37 -25.29
N LYS A 682 11.57 27.49 -25.04
CA LYS A 682 11.04 28.12 -23.83
C LYS A 682 11.34 27.28 -22.59
N HIS A 683 11.61 27.98 -21.50
CA HIS A 683 11.90 27.43 -20.17
C HIS A 683 11.10 28.21 -19.13
N VAL A 684 10.79 27.59 -17.99
CA VAL A 684 10.15 28.31 -16.86
C VAL A 684 11.21 29.04 -16.05
N GLU A 685 12.41 28.48 -15.99
CA GLU A 685 13.61 29.05 -15.38
C GLU A 685 14.27 30.11 -16.28
N GLU A 686 15.01 31.04 -15.67
CA GLU A 686 15.91 31.94 -16.41
C GLU A 686 17.23 31.19 -16.76
N LEU A 687 17.60 31.14 -18.05
CA LEU A 687 18.77 30.38 -18.51
C LEU A 687 20.09 31.08 -18.19
N VAL A 688 20.89 30.49 -17.31
CA VAL A 688 22.22 30.98 -16.92
C VAL A 688 23.30 30.21 -17.67
N ARG A 689 23.99 30.90 -18.57
CA ARG A 689 25.02 30.34 -19.45
C ARG A 689 26.41 30.47 -18.82
N LEU A 690 27.07 29.35 -18.54
CA LEU A 690 28.47 29.31 -18.12
C LEU A 690 29.40 29.63 -19.32
N PRO A 691 30.61 30.18 -19.08
CA PRO A 691 31.43 30.79 -20.15
C PRO A 691 32.16 29.81 -21.07
N ASP A 692 32.38 28.56 -20.64
CA ASP A 692 33.05 27.52 -21.42
C ASP A 692 32.09 26.38 -21.80
N SER A 693 31.65 25.61 -20.79
CA SER A 693 30.65 24.55 -20.92
C SER A 693 29.81 24.47 -19.64
N PHE A 694 28.59 23.93 -19.77
CA PHE A 694 27.70 23.65 -18.63
C PHE A 694 28.05 22.34 -17.89
N LEU A 695 29.02 21.59 -18.41
CA LEU A 695 29.49 20.30 -17.90
C LEU A 695 30.98 20.38 -17.55
N CYS A 696 31.37 19.70 -16.48
CA CYS A 696 32.76 19.34 -16.22
C CYS A 696 32.83 17.84 -15.90
N TYR A 697 33.35 17.04 -16.83
CA TYR A 697 33.44 15.60 -16.69
C TYR A 697 34.68 15.21 -15.87
N THR A 698 34.47 14.48 -14.78
CA THR A 698 35.53 13.84 -13.99
C THR A 698 35.62 12.37 -14.39
N PRO A 699 36.67 11.92 -15.11
CA PRO A 699 36.75 10.55 -15.62
C PRO A 699 36.80 9.48 -14.51
N SER A 700 36.30 8.29 -14.81
CA SER A 700 36.46 7.13 -13.92
C SER A 700 37.94 6.76 -13.76
N PRO A 701 38.44 6.53 -12.51
CA PRO A 701 39.79 6.02 -12.28
C PRO A 701 39.97 4.56 -12.73
N GLU A 702 38.88 3.85 -13.02
CA GLU A 702 38.86 2.46 -13.48
C GLU A 702 38.97 2.33 -15.02
N ALA A 703 39.09 3.46 -15.72
CA ALA A 703 39.17 3.49 -17.18
C ALA A 703 40.53 2.97 -17.69
N GLY A 704 40.50 1.86 -18.44
CA GLY A 704 41.68 1.23 -19.04
C GLY A 704 42.45 2.10 -20.04
N PRO A 705 43.57 1.59 -20.58
CA PRO A 705 44.36 2.30 -21.60
C PRO A 705 43.55 2.51 -22.89
N VAL A 706 43.92 3.52 -23.68
CA VAL A 706 43.38 3.68 -25.05
C VAL A 706 43.98 2.59 -25.93
N SER A 707 43.14 1.65 -26.37
CA SER A 707 43.51 0.66 -27.39
C SER A 707 43.69 1.31 -28.77
N PRO A 708 44.53 0.75 -29.66
CA PRO A 708 44.56 1.11 -31.08
C PRO A 708 43.19 0.97 -31.76
N ALA A 709 43.01 1.57 -32.93
CA ALA A 709 41.78 1.48 -33.71
C ALA A 709 41.55 0.02 -34.20
N PRO A 710 40.45 -0.66 -33.83
CA PRO A 710 40.22 -2.06 -34.22
C PRO A 710 40.19 -2.28 -35.74
N ALA A 711 39.79 -1.28 -36.54
CA ALA A 711 39.85 -1.28 -38.01
C ALA A 711 41.21 -1.73 -38.58
N LEU A 712 42.31 -1.42 -37.89
CA LEU A 712 43.68 -1.77 -38.31
C LEU A 712 44.01 -3.26 -38.15
N ALA A 713 43.25 -3.99 -37.32
CA ALA A 713 43.48 -5.40 -37.01
C ALA A 713 42.42 -6.33 -37.61
N ASN A 714 41.17 -5.87 -37.73
CA ASN A 714 40.05 -6.66 -38.25
C ASN A 714 39.79 -6.44 -39.77
N GLY A 715 40.31 -5.36 -40.36
CA GLY A 715 40.10 -4.99 -41.77
C GLY A 715 38.77 -4.26 -42.07
N PHE A 716 37.99 -3.85 -41.06
CA PHE A 716 36.71 -3.15 -41.25
C PHE A 716 36.41 -2.11 -40.16
N VAL A 717 35.84 -0.97 -40.56
CA VAL A 717 35.40 0.08 -39.62
C VAL A 717 34.21 -0.42 -38.82
N THR A 718 34.28 -0.24 -37.50
CA THR A 718 33.19 -0.56 -36.58
C THR A 718 32.61 0.73 -36.00
N PHE A 719 31.39 1.06 -36.39
CA PHE A 719 30.60 2.11 -35.76
C PHE A 719 29.98 1.59 -34.46
N GLY A 720 29.63 2.47 -33.52
CA GLY A 720 28.87 2.04 -32.35
C GLY A 720 28.18 3.13 -31.56
N SER A 721 27.26 2.74 -30.70
CA SER A 721 26.59 3.64 -29.75
C SER A 721 26.20 2.89 -28.48
N PHE A 722 26.60 3.43 -27.32
CA PHE A 722 26.26 2.89 -26.00
C PHE A 722 25.13 3.70 -25.32
N ASN A 723 24.41 4.50 -26.09
CA ASN A 723 23.23 5.25 -25.63
C ASN A 723 22.04 4.31 -25.32
N ASN A 724 21.14 4.74 -24.44
CA ASN A 724 19.92 4.01 -24.12
C ASN A 724 18.98 3.90 -25.35
N LEU A 725 18.31 2.76 -25.55
CA LEU A 725 17.38 2.52 -26.68
C LEU A 725 16.36 3.65 -26.84
N ALA A 726 15.92 4.25 -25.74
CA ALA A 726 15.01 5.39 -25.75
C ALA A 726 15.48 6.58 -26.62
N LYS A 727 16.79 6.76 -26.80
CA LYS A 727 17.38 7.79 -27.67
C LYS A 727 17.56 7.34 -29.14
N ILE A 728 17.51 6.03 -29.40
CA ILE A 728 17.78 5.43 -30.72
C ILE A 728 16.46 5.35 -31.48
N THR A 729 15.95 6.52 -31.88
CA THR A 729 14.66 6.67 -32.57
C THR A 729 14.68 6.02 -33.96
N PRO A 730 13.51 5.75 -34.58
CA PRO A 730 13.45 5.27 -35.96
C PRO A 730 14.19 6.18 -36.97
N LYS A 731 14.24 7.49 -36.70
CA LYS A 731 14.97 8.50 -37.49
C LYS A 731 16.50 8.29 -37.38
N VAL A 732 17.00 8.06 -36.16
CA VAL A 732 18.41 7.73 -35.91
C VAL A 732 18.80 6.42 -36.62
N LEU A 733 17.97 5.38 -36.53
CA LEU A 733 18.22 4.11 -37.22
C LEU A 733 18.28 4.27 -38.75
N GLN A 734 17.43 5.09 -39.34
CA GLN A 734 17.48 5.41 -40.78
C GLN A 734 18.81 6.10 -41.17
N VAL A 735 19.29 7.05 -40.38
CA VAL A 735 20.57 7.75 -40.63
C VAL A 735 21.77 6.83 -40.42
N TRP A 736 21.76 5.97 -39.40
CA TRP A 736 22.80 4.96 -39.21
C TRP A 736 22.80 3.90 -40.32
N ALA A 737 21.63 3.55 -40.88
CA ALA A 737 21.52 2.71 -42.07
C ALA A 737 22.13 3.38 -43.31
N LYS A 738 21.90 4.68 -43.54
CA LYS A 738 22.59 5.45 -44.60
C LYS A 738 24.13 5.30 -44.47
N ILE A 739 24.68 5.42 -43.26
CA ILE A 739 26.13 5.28 -42.99
C ILE A 739 26.63 3.87 -43.32
N LEU A 740 26.00 2.83 -42.78
CA LEU A 740 26.45 1.44 -43.02
C LEU A 740 26.25 0.99 -44.48
N CYS A 741 25.32 1.58 -45.23
CA CYS A 741 25.21 1.37 -46.67
C CYS A 741 26.30 2.13 -47.45
N ALA A 742 26.68 3.34 -47.01
CA ALA A 742 27.74 4.14 -47.63
C ALA A 742 29.16 3.64 -47.32
N VAL A 743 29.36 2.87 -46.23
CA VAL A 743 30.63 2.20 -45.89
C VAL A 743 30.44 0.67 -45.95
N PRO A 744 30.66 0.01 -47.10
CA PRO A 744 30.60 -1.44 -47.23
C PRO A 744 31.50 -2.16 -46.20
N ASN A 745 31.12 -3.38 -45.82
CA ASN A 745 31.78 -4.24 -44.83
C ASN A 745 31.88 -3.67 -43.39
N SER A 746 31.54 -2.40 -43.14
CA SER A 746 31.51 -1.84 -41.78
C SER A 746 30.48 -2.55 -40.89
N ARG A 747 30.70 -2.54 -39.58
CA ARG A 747 29.81 -3.16 -38.58
C ARG A 747 29.27 -2.11 -37.60
N LEU A 748 28.18 -2.42 -36.91
CA LEU A 748 27.55 -1.57 -35.90
C LEU A 748 27.46 -2.32 -34.56
N ILE A 749 28.02 -1.74 -33.49
CA ILE A 749 27.88 -2.25 -32.13
C ILE A 749 26.94 -1.35 -31.33
N VAL A 750 25.84 -1.91 -30.82
CA VAL A 750 24.91 -1.18 -29.95
C VAL A 750 24.85 -1.86 -28.58
N LYS A 751 25.13 -1.11 -27.51
CA LYS A 751 25.12 -1.63 -26.13
C LYS A 751 23.99 -1.02 -25.32
N CYS A 752 23.06 -1.86 -24.85
CA CYS A 752 21.96 -1.40 -24.01
C CYS A 752 21.42 -2.53 -23.12
N LYS A 753 20.90 -2.20 -21.92
CA LYS A 753 20.32 -3.20 -20.99
C LYS A 753 19.29 -4.14 -21.67
N PRO A 754 18.33 -3.67 -22.48
CA PRO A 754 17.30 -4.50 -23.10
C PRO A 754 17.80 -5.64 -23.99
N PHE A 755 19.03 -5.58 -24.49
CA PHE A 755 19.58 -6.64 -25.36
C PHE A 755 19.95 -7.93 -24.63
N CYS A 756 19.58 -8.08 -23.35
CA CYS A 756 19.44 -9.37 -22.66
C CYS A 756 18.13 -10.12 -22.99
N CYS A 757 17.17 -9.47 -23.66
CA CYS A 757 15.89 -10.05 -24.04
C CYS A 757 15.82 -10.30 -25.56
N ASP A 758 15.63 -11.54 -25.98
CA ASP A 758 15.74 -11.93 -27.39
C ASP A 758 14.67 -11.28 -28.29
N SER A 759 13.46 -11.04 -27.80
CA SER A 759 12.42 -10.32 -28.54
C SER A 759 12.88 -8.92 -28.97
N VAL A 760 13.52 -8.17 -28.06
CA VAL A 760 14.04 -6.82 -28.31
C VAL A 760 15.24 -6.88 -29.27
N ARG A 761 16.10 -7.90 -29.14
CA ARG A 761 17.19 -8.14 -30.11
C ARG A 761 16.62 -8.35 -31.51
N GLN A 762 15.64 -9.25 -31.66
CA GLN A 762 15.01 -9.57 -32.95
C GLN A 762 14.24 -8.37 -33.53
N GLN A 763 13.47 -7.63 -32.71
CA GLN A 763 12.78 -6.41 -33.14
C GLN A 763 13.78 -5.36 -33.68
N PHE A 764 14.93 -5.20 -33.02
CA PHE A 764 15.98 -4.27 -33.45
C PHE A 764 16.64 -4.72 -34.76
N LEU A 765 17.04 -5.99 -34.88
CA LEU A 765 17.64 -6.54 -36.11
C LEU A 765 16.67 -6.51 -37.29
N THR A 766 15.42 -6.95 -37.10
CA THR A 766 14.37 -6.90 -38.14
C THR A 766 14.07 -5.47 -38.59
N THR A 767 14.24 -4.48 -37.70
CA THR A 767 14.10 -3.05 -38.07
C THR A 767 15.25 -2.59 -38.97
N LEU A 768 16.48 -3.04 -38.72
CA LEU A 768 17.64 -2.73 -39.57
C LEU A 768 17.62 -3.48 -40.91
N GLU A 769 17.14 -4.73 -40.93
CA GLU A 769 16.91 -5.50 -42.17
C GLU A 769 15.90 -4.81 -43.10
N LYS A 770 14.81 -4.25 -42.54
CA LYS A 770 13.85 -3.41 -43.27
C LYS A 770 14.44 -2.09 -43.80
N LEU A 771 15.59 -1.66 -43.26
CA LEU A 771 16.36 -0.51 -43.73
C LEU A 771 17.51 -0.91 -44.70
N GLY A 772 17.58 -2.19 -45.09
CA GLY A 772 18.57 -2.70 -46.04
C GLY A 772 19.91 -3.12 -45.42
N LEU A 773 20.00 -3.27 -44.10
CA LEU A 773 21.20 -3.77 -43.43
C LEU A 773 21.09 -5.26 -43.09
N ASP A 774 22.10 -6.02 -43.53
CA ASP A 774 22.34 -7.39 -43.06
C ASP A 774 22.59 -7.42 -41.54
N SER A 775 21.79 -8.22 -40.82
CA SER A 775 21.87 -8.38 -39.37
C SER A 775 23.18 -8.99 -38.90
N LEU A 776 23.92 -9.72 -39.75
CA LEU A 776 25.28 -10.20 -39.45
C LEU A 776 26.31 -9.06 -39.31
N ARG A 777 25.98 -7.83 -39.74
CA ARG A 777 26.79 -6.63 -39.54
C ARG A 777 26.55 -5.94 -38.19
N VAL A 778 25.65 -6.46 -37.34
CA VAL A 778 25.16 -5.76 -36.15
C VAL A 778 25.36 -6.61 -34.89
N ASP A 779 26.28 -6.19 -34.01
CA ASP A 779 26.54 -6.87 -32.74
C ASP A 779 25.81 -6.14 -31.59
N LEU A 780 24.80 -6.79 -31.01
CA LEU A 780 23.98 -6.23 -29.91
C LEU A 780 24.49 -6.72 -28.55
N LEU A 781 24.95 -5.79 -27.71
CA LEU A 781 25.55 -6.09 -26.40
C LEU A 781 24.60 -5.74 -25.23
N PRO A 782 24.41 -6.63 -24.24
CA PRO A 782 23.60 -6.35 -23.05
C PRO A 782 24.31 -5.36 -22.09
N LEU A 783 23.71 -5.11 -20.93
CA LEU A 783 24.37 -4.35 -19.86
C LEU A 783 25.62 -5.08 -19.36
N ILE A 784 26.77 -4.39 -19.43
CA ILE A 784 28.00 -4.79 -18.74
C ILE A 784 27.96 -4.13 -17.35
N ILE A 785 28.04 -4.95 -16.29
CA ILE A 785 27.84 -4.50 -14.89
C ILE A 785 29.09 -3.85 -14.31
N LEU A 786 30.28 -4.39 -14.63
CA LEU A 786 31.55 -3.84 -14.14
C LEU A 786 31.95 -2.62 -14.98
N ASN A 787 32.21 -1.50 -14.31
CA ASN A 787 32.53 -0.21 -14.93
C ASN A 787 33.84 -0.26 -15.74
N HIS A 788 34.88 -0.93 -15.22
CA HIS A 788 36.11 -1.24 -15.98
C HIS A 788 35.80 -1.89 -17.33
N ASP A 789 34.98 -2.94 -17.35
CA ASP A 789 34.69 -3.72 -18.55
C ASP A 789 33.76 -2.94 -19.51
N HIS A 790 32.86 -2.12 -18.98
CA HIS A 790 32.08 -1.18 -19.77
C HIS A 790 32.98 -0.15 -20.48
N MET A 791 33.94 0.44 -19.77
CA MET A 791 34.90 1.37 -20.37
C MET A 791 35.77 0.65 -21.41
N GLN A 792 36.23 -0.56 -21.11
CA GLN A 792 37.03 -1.35 -22.04
C GLN A 792 36.25 -1.76 -23.30
N ALA A 793 34.93 -1.92 -23.25
CA ALA A 793 34.11 -2.22 -24.43
C ALA A 793 34.17 -1.16 -25.55
N TYR A 794 34.61 0.08 -25.26
CA TYR A 794 34.91 1.08 -26.29
C TYR A 794 36.14 0.74 -27.17
N SER A 795 36.93 -0.30 -26.83
CA SER A 795 37.95 -0.84 -27.75
C SER A 795 37.37 -1.69 -28.88
N LEU A 796 36.07 -1.97 -28.87
CA LEU A 796 35.39 -2.75 -29.92
C LEU A 796 34.92 -1.89 -31.11
N MET A 797 34.85 -0.56 -30.95
CA MET A 797 34.41 0.38 -32.00
C MET A 797 35.50 1.38 -32.37
N ASP A 798 35.51 1.80 -33.63
CA ASP A 798 36.41 2.83 -34.17
C ASP A 798 35.80 4.23 -34.06
N ILE A 799 34.49 4.36 -34.37
CA ILE A 799 33.75 5.63 -34.44
C ILE A 799 32.44 5.49 -33.64
N SER A 800 32.17 6.45 -32.76
CA SER A 800 30.91 6.53 -32.03
C SER A 800 29.90 7.38 -32.79
N LEU A 801 28.66 6.92 -32.85
CA LEU A 801 27.53 7.63 -33.45
C LEU A 801 26.62 8.13 -32.34
N ASP A 802 26.50 9.45 -32.18
CA ASP A 802 25.63 10.04 -31.17
C ASP A 802 24.16 10.13 -31.65
N THR A 803 23.23 10.14 -30.71
CA THR A 803 21.79 10.10 -30.97
C THR A 803 21.15 11.49 -31.11
N PHE A 804 19.96 11.57 -31.71
CA PHE A 804 19.19 12.81 -31.85
C PHE A 804 17.68 12.52 -31.91
N PRO A 805 16.79 13.44 -31.50
CA PRO A 805 17.04 14.79 -30.97
C PRO A 805 17.57 14.83 -29.53
N TYR A 806 17.83 13.67 -28.91
CA TYR A 806 18.43 13.58 -27.57
C TYR A 806 19.84 12.95 -27.71
N ALA A 807 20.88 13.78 -27.57
CA ALA A 807 22.28 13.38 -27.62
C ALA A 807 22.75 12.62 -26.37
N GLY A 808 23.90 11.96 -26.48
CA GLY A 808 24.65 11.39 -25.39
C GLY A 808 25.20 12.46 -24.45
N THR A 809 25.77 12.01 -23.33
CA THR A 809 26.35 12.92 -22.32
C THR A 809 27.53 12.23 -21.66
N THR A 810 27.28 11.40 -20.64
CA THR A 810 28.28 10.49 -20.05
C THR A 810 28.84 9.55 -21.11
N THR A 811 27.97 8.91 -21.89
CA THR A 811 28.32 8.03 -23.02
C THR A 811 29.22 8.68 -24.08
N THR A 812 29.01 9.98 -24.35
CA THR A 812 29.83 10.76 -25.29
C THR A 812 31.18 11.14 -24.64
N CYS A 813 31.19 11.49 -23.35
CA CYS A 813 32.42 11.73 -22.59
C CYS A 813 33.29 10.47 -22.46
N GLU A 814 32.69 9.33 -22.14
CA GLU A 814 33.33 8.01 -22.04
C GLU A 814 33.93 7.59 -23.39
N SER A 815 33.20 7.81 -24.49
CA SER A 815 33.66 7.57 -25.86
C SER A 815 34.95 8.35 -26.17
N LEU A 816 34.93 9.68 -25.99
CA LEU A 816 36.09 10.54 -26.21
C LEU A 816 37.27 10.17 -25.28
N TYR A 817 36.97 9.83 -24.02
CA TYR A 817 37.98 9.43 -23.04
C TYR A 817 38.62 8.06 -23.35
N MET A 818 37.88 7.13 -23.95
CA MET A 818 38.42 5.84 -24.40
C MET A 818 39.04 5.89 -25.81
N GLY A 819 39.17 7.08 -26.39
CA GLY A 819 39.82 7.29 -27.68
C GLY A 819 38.90 7.11 -28.89
N VAL A 820 37.60 6.91 -28.70
CA VAL A 820 36.65 6.76 -29.81
C VAL A 820 36.15 8.15 -30.21
N PRO A 821 36.43 8.65 -31.44
CA PRO A 821 35.86 9.89 -31.93
C PRO A 821 34.35 9.72 -32.10
N CYS A 822 33.59 10.72 -31.66
CA CYS A 822 32.14 10.72 -31.78
C CYS A 822 31.68 11.68 -32.90
N VAL A 823 30.61 11.33 -33.62
CA VAL A 823 29.91 12.24 -34.55
C VAL A 823 28.58 12.63 -33.92
N THR A 824 28.30 13.93 -33.84
CA THR A 824 27.05 14.49 -33.30
C THR A 824 26.35 15.39 -34.31
N MET A 825 25.08 15.67 -34.08
CA MET A 825 24.29 16.65 -34.83
C MET A 825 23.87 17.79 -33.89
N GLY A 826 23.65 18.98 -34.43
CA GLY A 826 23.03 20.11 -33.73
C GLY A 826 21.59 20.35 -34.18
N GLY A 827 20.80 21.00 -33.32
CA GLY A 827 19.39 21.30 -33.62
C GLY A 827 18.78 22.37 -32.70
N SER A 828 17.44 22.38 -32.65
CA SER A 828 16.62 23.44 -32.01
C SER A 828 16.45 23.33 -30.50
N VAL A 829 16.95 22.26 -29.85
CA VAL A 829 16.76 22.02 -28.41
C VAL A 829 18.04 21.63 -27.68
N HIS A 830 18.13 21.99 -26.40
CA HIS A 830 19.22 21.67 -25.48
C HIS A 830 19.61 20.19 -25.54
N ALA A 831 18.63 19.29 -25.48
CA ALA A 831 18.84 17.84 -25.52
C ALA A 831 19.63 17.36 -26.75
N HIS A 832 19.50 18.07 -27.88
CA HIS A 832 20.21 17.80 -29.13
C HIS A 832 21.62 18.38 -29.06
N ASN A 833 21.74 19.60 -28.51
CA ASN A 833 22.98 20.37 -28.49
C ASN A 833 23.94 20.01 -27.33
N VAL A 834 23.62 19.06 -26.46
CA VAL A 834 24.59 18.57 -25.45
C VAL A 834 25.85 18.01 -26.12
N GLY A 835 25.70 17.21 -27.17
CA GLY A 835 26.82 16.72 -27.97
C GLY A 835 27.60 17.86 -28.65
N VAL A 836 26.89 18.90 -29.11
CA VAL A 836 27.49 20.12 -29.70
C VAL A 836 28.39 20.85 -28.70
N SER A 837 27.94 21.02 -27.44
CA SER A 837 28.75 21.61 -26.37
C SER A 837 29.99 20.76 -26.08
N LEU A 838 29.80 19.46 -25.83
CA LEU A 838 30.88 18.53 -25.49
C LEU A 838 31.98 18.50 -26.55
N LEU A 839 31.64 18.28 -27.82
CA LEU A 839 32.62 18.15 -28.88
C LEU A 839 33.35 19.47 -29.15
N LYS A 840 32.65 20.61 -29.18
CA LYS A 840 33.28 21.92 -29.37
C LYS A 840 34.19 22.30 -28.21
N THR A 841 33.82 21.98 -26.97
CA THR A 841 34.66 22.23 -25.78
C THR A 841 35.97 21.44 -25.84
N VAL A 842 35.94 20.19 -26.35
CA VAL A 842 37.14 19.36 -26.59
C VAL A 842 37.92 19.77 -27.86
N GLY A 843 37.39 20.69 -28.66
CA GLY A 843 38.03 21.20 -29.89
C GLY A 843 37.67 20.43 -31.17
N LEU A 844 36.68 19.54 -31.12
CA LEU A 844 36.24 18.63 -32.19
C LEU A 844 35.09 19.22 -33.03
N SER A 845 35.11 20.54 -33.26
CA SER A 845 34.06 21.29 -33.98
C SER A 845 33.79 20.76 -35.41
N ASN A 846 34.74 20.03 -35.99
CA ASN A 846 34.65 19.39 -37.30
C ASN A 846 33.84 18.07 -37.31
N LEU A 847 33.42 17.57 -36.14
CA LEU A 847 32.59 16.36 -35.99
C LEU A 847 31.15 16.69 -35.55
N VAL A 848 30.74 17.95 -35.78
CA VAL A 848 29.42 18.49 -35.44
C VAL A 848 28.66 18.84 -36.72
N ALA A 849 27.74 17.97 -37.11
CA ALA A 849 26.89 18.16 -38.27
C ALA A 849 25.71 19.12 -38.00
N LYS A 850 25.27 19.84 -39.03
CA LYS A 850 24.09 20.72 -38.97
C LYS A 850 22.78 20.03 -39.39
N ASN A 851 22.88 18.86 -40.03
CA ASN A 851 21.77 18.10 -40.60
C ASN A 851 22.20 16.64 -40.85
N GLU A 852 21.24 15.79 -41.19
CA GLU A 852 21.45 14.34 -41.33
C GLU A 852 22.44 13.97 -42.44
N ASP A 853 22.47 14.72 -43.54
CA ASP A 853 23.36 14.39 -44.66
C ASP A 853 24.81 14.83 -44.38
N GLU A 854 25.02 15.97 -43.69
CA GLU A 854 26.31 16.32 -43.09
C GLU A 854 26.77 15.26 -42.07
N TYR A 855 25.86 14.70 -41.26
CA TYR A 855 26.17 13.67 -40.26
C TYR A 855 26.62 12.37 -40.93
N VAL A 856 25.92 11.92 -41.98
CA VAL A 856 26.35 10.76 -42.79
C VAL A 856 27.71 11.04 -43.43
N GLN A 857 27.90 12.23 -44.03
CA GLN A 857 29.16 12.58 -44.69
C GLN A 857 30.35 12.59 -43.70
N MET A 858 30.19 13.13 -42.50
CA MET A 858 31.24 13.14 -41.46
C MET A 858 31.60 11.72 -41.01
N ALA A 859 30.61 10.85 -40.78
CA ALA A 859 30.87 9.46 -40.40
C ALA A 859 31.57 8.66 -41.52
N VAL A 860 31.17 8.84 -42.77
CA VAL A 860 31.82 8.23 -43.95
C VAL A 860 33.24 8.77 -44.15
N GLN A 861 33.47 10.07 -43.93
CA GLN A 861 34.80 10.69 -44.06
C GLN A 861 35.77 10.25 -42.95
N LEU A 862 35.29 10.06 -41.72
CA LEU A 862 36.11 9.45 -40.66
C LEU A 862 36.46 7.98 -40.98
N ALA A 863 35.54 7.24 -41.60
CA ALA A 863 35.74 5.84 -41.94
C ALA A 863 36.70 5.60 -43.12
N SER A 864 36.91 6.60 -43.99
CA SER A 864 37.75 6.44 -45.20
C SER A 864 39.24 6.72 -44.98
N ASP A 865 39.64 7.39 -43.89
CA ASP A 865 41.04 7.58 -43.51
C ASP A 865 41.35 6.95 -42.14
N LEU A 866 41.67 5.65 -42.16
CA LEU A 866 42.06 4.88 -40.97
C LEU A 866 43.32 5.43 -40.28
N ASN A 867 44.22 6.10 -41.01
CA ASN A 867 45.44 6.66 -40.45
C ASN A 867 45.14 7.93 -39.66
N ALA A 868 44.32 8.84 -40.20
CA ALA A 868 43.82 10.00 -39.46
C ALA A 868 42.95 9.59 -38.27
N LEU A 869 42.07 8.60 -38.45
CA LEU A 869 41.21 8.05 -37.39
C LEU A 869 42.01 7.48 -36.21
N SER A 870 42.99 6.62 -36.50
CA SER A 870 43.89 6.07 -35.46
C SER A 870 44.77 7.15 -34.82
N SER A 871 45.26 8.12 -35.61
CA SER A 871 46.02 9.27 -35.12
C SER A 871 45.20 10.25 -34.29
N LEU A 872 43.88 10.32 -34.47
CA LEU A 872 42.97 11.07 -33.60
C LEU A 872 42.73 10.29 -32.30
N ARG A 873 42.39 9.00 -32.41
CA ARG A 873 42.14 8.08 -31.28
C ARG A 873 43.22 8.13 -30.21
N MET A 874 44.48 7.98 -30.61
CA MET A 874 45.61 7.96 -29.66
C MET A 874 45.89 9.32 -28.98
N ARG A 875 45.30 10.42 -29.45
CA ARG A 875 45.43 11.76 -28.85
C ARG A 875 44.17 12.26 -28.14
N LEU A 876 43.02 11.63 -28.37
CA LEU A 876 41.71 12.14 -27.96
C LEU A 876 41.57 12.30 -26.44
N ARG A 877 42.07 11.34 -25.65
CA ARG A 877 42.10 11.42 -24.18
C ARG A 877 42.91 12.62 -23.67
N ASP A 878 44.05 12.91 -24.30
CA ASP A 878 44.93 14.02 -23.93
C ASP A 878 44.30 15.38 -24.29
N LEU A 879 43.67 15.47 -25.48
CA LEU A 879 42.89 16.64 -25.89
C LEU A 879 41.73 16.91 -24.92
N MET A 880 40.98 15.87 -24.55
CA MET A 880 39.86 15.98 -23.62
C MET A 880 40.32 16.43 -22.22
N LEU A 881 41.38 15.83 -21.68
CA LEU A 881 41.93 16.16 -20.35
C LEU A 881 42.51 17.58 -20.27
N LYS A 882 42.97 18.15 -21.39
CA LYS A 882 43.45 19.53 -21.49
C LYS A 882 42.35 20.54 -21.83
N SER A 883 41.13 20.08 -22.16
CA SER A 883 40.01 20.95 -22.49
C SER A 883 39.28 21.49 -21.25
N PRO A 884 38.51 22.60 -21.36
CA PRO A 884 37.70 23.10 -20.25
C PRO A 884 36.71 22.07 -19.69
N LEU A 885 36.34 21.04 -20.46
CA LEU A 885 35.46 19.96 -20.02
C LEU A 885 36.05 19.16 -18.85
N CYS A 886 37.38 19.12 -18.66
CA CYS A 886 38.01 18.44 -17.52
C CYS A 886 38.67 19.41 -16.52
N ASP A 887 38.61 20.74 -16.74
CA ASP A 887 39.14 21.74 -15.80
C ASP A 887 38.13 22.07 -14.70
N GLY A 888 38.00 21.16 -13.73
CA GLY A 888 37.11 21.34 -12.57
C GLY A 888 37.40 22.58 -11.73
N SER A 889 38.62 23.12 -11.79
CA SER A 889 39.00 24.33 -11.07
C SER A 889 38.47 25.59 -11.77
N LYS A 890 38.59 25.67 -13.11
CA LYS A 890 38.00 26.76 -13.90
C LYS A 890 36.48 26.68 -13.94
N PHE A 891 35.92 25.48 -14.10
CA PHE A 891 34.48 25.24 -14.08
C PHE A 891 33.85 25.75 -12.77
N THR A 892 34.39 25.34 -11.62
CA THR A 892 33.81 25.71 -10.32
C THR A 892 33.92 27.21 -10.05
N ARG A 893 35.00 27.89 -10.45
CA ARG A 893 35.07 29.36 -10.41
C ARG A 893 34.02 30.06 -11.30
N GLY A 894 33.72 29.47 -12.47
CA GLY A 894 32.64 29.96 -13.35
C GLY A 894 31.27 29.82 -12.68
N LEU A 895 31.04 28.70 -12.00
CA LEU A 895 29.82 28.40 -11.25
C LEU A 895 29.66 29.30 -10.01
N GLU A 896 30.74 29.52 -9.25
CA GLU A 896 30.81 30.47 -8.12
C GLU A 896 30.50 31.91 -8.55
N SER A 897 31.01 32.34 -9.70
CA SER A 897 30.68 33.65 -10.29
C SER A 897 29.20 33.75 -10.65
N ALA A 898 28.63 32.71 -11.26
CA ALA A 898 27.19 32.65 -11.54
C ALA A 898 26.36 32.74 -10.26
N PHE A 899 26.69 31.94 -9.23
CA PHE A 899 26.03 31.96 -7.92
C PHE A 899 26.14 33.32 -7.21
N ARG A 900 27.33 33.93 -7.20
CA ARG A 900 27.52 35.29 -6.65
C ARG A 900 26.63 36.32 -7.37
N ASN A 901 26.46 36.20 -8.68
CA ASN A 901 25.59 37.09 -9.45
C ASN A 901 24.10 36.83 -9.21
N MET A 902 23.66 35.58 -9.06
CA MET A 902 22.29 35.25 -8.61
C MET A 902 22.01 35.86 -7.22
N TRP A 903 22.95 35.70 -6.30
CA TRP A 903 22.84 36.24 -4.93
C TRP A 903 22.80 37.77 -4.89
N ARG A 904 23.65 38.45 -5.68
CA ARG A 904 23.63 39.91 -5.87
C ARG A 904 22.31 40.42 -6.46
N ARG A 905 21.55 39.60 -7.18
CA ARG A 905 20.21 39.92 -7.69
C ARG A 905 19.14 39.72 -6.60
N TYR A 906 19.19 38.62 -5.85
CA TYR A 906 18.35 38.42 -4.66
C TYR A 906 18.50 39.55 -3.62
N CYS A 907 19.72 40.03 -3.37
CA CYS A 907 19.96 41.18 -2.48
C CYS A 907 19.38 42.52 -3.00
N LYS A 908 18.92 42.57 -4.25
CA LYS A 908 18.24 43.71 -4.89
C LYS A 908 16.76 43.41 -5.19
N ASP A 909 16.23 42.29 -4.68
CA ASP A 909 14.88 41.77 -4.94
C ASP A 909 14.58 41.46 -6.42
N ASP A 910 15.62 41.31 -7.25
CA ASP A 910 15.54 40.88 -8.66
C ASP A 910 15.51 39.35 -8.76
N VAL A 911 14.40 38.75 -8.31
CA VAL A 911 14.21 37.29 -8.28
C VAL A 911 13.35 36.84 -9.47
N PRO A 912 13.80 35.90 -10.33
CA PRO A 912 13.05 35.48 -11.52
C PRO A 912 11.69 34.84 -11.22
N SER A 913 11.60 33.92 -10.25
CA SER A 913 10.34 33.24 -9.91
C SER A 913 9.30 34.20 -9.34
N LEU A 914 9.68 35.03 -8.37
CA LEU A 914 8.76 35.92 -7.65
C LEU A 914 8.11 36.93 -8.59
N ARG A 915 8.89 37.59 -9.46
CA ARG A 915 8.35 38.50 -10.48
C ARG A 915 7.37 37.80 -11.44
N ARG A 916 7.62 36.55 -11.81
CA ARG A 916 6.68 35.75 -12.63
C ARG A 916 5.40 35.44 -11.86
N MET A 917 5.49 35.06 -10.58
CA MET A 917 4.34 34.79 -9.71
C MET A 917 3.48 36.02 -9.48
N GLU A 918 4.10 37.18 -9.23
CA GLU A 918 3.41 38.48 -9.11
C GLU A 918 2.66 38.83 -10.39
N MET A 919 3.29 38.66 -11.56
CA MET A 919 2.64 38.89 -12.86
C MET A 919 1.49 37.91 -13.13
N GLU A 920 1.65 36.61 -12.84
CA GLU A 920 0.57 35.63 -12.98
C GLU A 920 -0.61 35.93 -12.05
N GLN A 921 -0.34 36.36 -10.81
CA GLN A 921 -1.39 36.79 -9.87
C GLN A 921 -2.13 38.03 -10.36
N LEU A 922 -1.41 39.06 -10.84
CA LEU A 922 -2.01 40.27 -11.41
C LEU A 922 -2.88 39.98 -12.64
N CYS A 923 -2.44 39.09 -13.53
CA CYS A 923 -3.27 38.63 -14.65
C CYS A 923 -4.51 37.84 -14.18
N SER A 924 -4.39 37.03 -13.14
CA SER A 924 -5.54 36.25 -12.60
C SER A 924 -6.62 37.09 -11.91
N GLN A 925 -6.33 38.36 -11.60
CA GLN A 925 -7.26 39.30 -10.95
C GLN A 925 -8.00 40.22 -11.94
N GLN A 926 -7.74 40.11 -13.25
CA GLN A 926 -8.52 40.81 -14.26
C GLN A 926 -9.83 40.05 -14.56
N PRO A 927 -11.01 40.69 -14.51
CA PRO A 927 -12.27 40.04 -14.87
C PRO A 927 -12.31 39.60 -16.33
N LEU A 928 -12.85 38.39 -16.58
CA LEU A 928 -13.06 37.84 -17.91
C LEU A 928 -14.18 38.58 -18.67
N LEU A 929 -13.82 39.71 -19.28
CA LEU A 929 -14.59 40.38 -20.32
C LEU A 929 -14.07 39.97 -21.71
N ASP A 930 -14.48 38.78 -22.17
CA ASP A 930 -14.93 38.50 -23.56
C ASP A 930 -14.95 36.99 -23.88
N SER A 931 -16.10 36.34 -23.67
CA SER A 931 -16.51 35.17 -24.46
C SER A 931 -17.99 34.79 -24.24
N GLN A 932 -18.92 35.44 -24.96
CA GLN A 932 -20.28 34.90 -25.15
C GLN A 932 -20.55 34.69 -26.64
N ASN A 933 -20.29 33.47 -27.12
CA ASN A 933 -20.87 32.99 -28.38
C ASN A 933 -22.33 32.62 -28.14
N VAL A 934 -23.27 33.41 -28.66
CA VAL A 934 -24.70 33.11 -28.64
C VAL A 934 -25.12 32.59 -30.02
N ALA A 935 -25.63 31.36 -30.07
CA ALA A 935 -26.25 30.82 -31.28
C ALA A 935 -27.68 31.40 -31.46
N PRO A 936 -28.10 31.76 -32.68
CA PRO A 936 -29.42 32.33 -32.90
C PRO A 936 -30.52 31.27 -32.96
N GLN A 937 -31.63 31.52 -32.25
CA GLN A 937 -32.95 30.95 -32.53
C GLN A 937 -33.98 32.08 -32.65
N GLU A 938 -35.06 31.82 -33.38
CA GLU A 938 -35.89 32.86 -33.98
C GLU A 938 -37.12 33.26 -33.15
N MET A 939 -37.36 34.58 -33.09
CA MET A 939 -38.70 35.22 -33.18
C MET A 939 -39.71 35.03 -32.01
N PRO A 940 -40.75 35.89 -31.88
CA PRO A 940 -40.93 37.25 -32.42
C PRO A 940 -41.41 38.30 -31.39
N GLY A 941 -40.62 39.38 -31.22
CA GLY A 941 -41.06 40.79 -31.12
C GLY A 941 -42.00 41.30 -29.99
N LYS A 942 -41.77 42.56 -29.57
CA LYS A 942 -42.77 43.65 -29.50
C LYS A 942 -42.18 44.93 -28.85
N PHE A 943 -42.30 46.07 -29.55
CA PHE A 943 -42.42 47.47 -29.04
C PHE A 943 -41.31 48.05 -28.11
N ASN A 944 -41.04 49.37 -28.07
CA ASN A 944 -41.07 50.42 -29.10
C ASN A 944 -40.30 51.67 -28.61
N ALA A 945 -39.92 52.56 -29.55
CA ALA A 945 -39.68 54.00 -29.38
C ALA A 945 -38.88 54.56 -28.16
N SER A 946 -37.63 54.99 -28.40
CA SER A 946 -37.18 56.41 -28.37
C SER A 946 -35.64 56.46 -28.50
N ALA A 947 -35.02 57.08 -29.51
CA ALA A 947 -35.08 58.47 -29.98
C ALA A 947 -34.24 59.45 -29.15
N ASN A 948 -32.95 59.56 -29.49
CA ASN A 948 -32.40 60.85 -29.96
C ASN A 948 -31.11 60.68 -30.79
N SER A 949 -30.74 61.74 -31.50
CA SER A 949 -29.63 61.86 -32.46
C SER A 949 -28.73 63.05 -32.03
N PRO A 950 -27.75 63.58 -32.81
CA PRO A 950 -27.09 63.12 -34.06
C PRO A 950 -25.56 62.86 -33.80
N ILE A 951 -24.57 62.77 -34.72
CA ILE A 951 -24.20 63.54 -35.93
C ILE A 951 -23.33 62.70 -36.90
N LYS A 952 -23.63 62.85 -38.19
CA LYS A 952 -22.84 62.74 -39.46
C LYS A 952 -21.39 62.16 -39.38
N ALA A 953 -20.93 61.23 -40.22
CA ALA A 953 -21.09 61.02 -41.69
C ALA A 953 -20.42 62.13 -42.56
N ASN A 954 -19.89 61.91 -43.77
CA ASN A 954 -19.77 60.69 -44.59
C ASN A 954 -18.73 60.88 -45.72
N GLY A 955 -18.20 59.79 -46.31
CA GLY A 955 -17.58 59.83 -47.65
C GLY A 955 -16.64 58.65 -48.00
N PHE A 956 -16.57 58.16 -49.26
CA PHE A 956 -17.49 58.38 -50.40
C PHE A 956 -17.37 57.30 -51.52
N LYS A 957 -18.31 56.33 -51.54
CA LYS A 957 -18.77 55.51 -52.71
C LYS A 957 -17.80 54.56 -53.47
N PRO A 958 -18.31 53.64 -54.34
CA PRO A 958 -17.66 52.36 -54.72
C PRO A 958 -17.57 52.09 -56.25
N GLU A 959 -17.69 50.81 -56.67
CA GLU A 959 -17.73 50.20 -58.04
C GLU A 959 -16.40 49.56 -58.53
N GLN A 960 -16.32 48.46 -59.33
CA GLN A 960 -17.35 47.56 -59.93
C GLN A 960 -16.79 46.14 -60.32
N MET A 961 -17.70 45.15 -60.42
CA MET A 961 -17.72 43.86 -61.18
C MET A 961 -16.48 43.14 -61.77
N LYS A 962 -16.41 41.80 -61.56
CA LYS A 962 -16.43 40.65 -62.55
C LYS A 962 -16.07 39.32 -61.83
N THR A 963 -16.68 38.12 -61.90
CA THR A 963 -17.60 37.33 -62.79
C THR A 963 -16.94 36.28 -63.71
N SER A 964 -16.95 34.99 -63.31
CA SER A 964 -17.02 33.77 -64.17
C SER A 964 -17.10 32.47 -63.33
N SER A 965 -18.22 31.71 -63.40
CA SER A 965 -18.37 30.34 -63.98
C SER A 965 -17.98 29.15 -63.06
N ARG A 966 -18.89 28.24 -62.66
CA ARG A 966 -19.49 27.07 -63.38
C ARG A 966 -18.47 25.95 -63.70
N GLU A 967 -18.76 24.65 -63.63
CA GLU A 967 -19.94 23.81 -63.28
C GLU A 967 -19.49 22.72 -62.25
N GLU A 968 -20.27 22.08 -61.37
CA GLU A 968 -21.60 21.43 -61.34
C GLU A 968 -21.58 19.88 -61.51
N ASN A 969 -22.15 19.17 -60.52
CA ASN A 969 -22.61 17.76 -60.49
C ASN A 969 -21.64 16.55 -60.58
N GLY A 970 -21.75 15.66 -59.58
CA GLY A 970 -21.18 14.29 -59.53
C GLY A 970 -21.48 13.63 -58.16
N SER A 971 -21.99 12.40 -58.12
CA SER A 971 -22.66 11.84 -56.92
C SER A 971 -22.24 10.40 -56.54
N LEU A 972 -22.78 9.93 -55.40
CA LEU A 972 -22.88 8.53 -54.89
C LEU A 972 -21.83 8.01 -53.87
N LEU A 973 -22.32 7.86 -52.63
CA LEU A 973 -22.29 6.65 -51.79
C LEU A 973 -21.07 5.71 -51.82
N LYS A 974 -20.42 5.53 -50.66
CA LYS A 974 -20.61 4.31 -49.83
C LYS A 974 -20.02 4.36 -48.41
N ASN A 975 -20.59 3.48 -47.58
CA ASN A 975 -20.46 3.34 -46.13
C ASN A 975 -19.06 2.98 -45.59
N SER A 976 -18.85 3.37 -44.33
CA SER A 976 -18.21 2.61 -43.23
C SER A 976 -16.83 1.96 -43.42
N SER A 977 -15.86 2.49 -42.67
CA SER A 977 -15.05 1.73 -41.72
C SER A 977 -14.82 2.61 -40.49
#